data_AF-A0A955D5Q7-F1
#
_entry.id   AF-A0A955D5Q7-F1
#
_cell.length_a   1.000
_cell.length_b   1.000
_cell.length_c   1.000
_cell.angle_alpha   90.00
_cell.angle_beta   90.00
_cell.angle_gamma   90.00
#
_symmetry.space_group_name_H-M   'P 1'
#
loop_
_entity.id
_entity.type
_entity.pdbx_description
1 polymer ?
#
loop_
_entity_poly.entity_id
_entity_poly.type
_entity_poly.pdbx_seq_one_letter_code
_entity_poly.pdbx_strand_id
1 'polypeptide(L)'
;MNQKRLALSSAILVLAQPAFAVSIVSTWVGPQVGNWNVPANWNPAAVPANGADTYAVTIDGPPRTPYTVTLNTFPVTVDSLTIGSGDTFVQPDNADFSPFSVVNNGTWLMQSAGNLTDVFVSVPELTIGGSGVLEMSTNQQNRIYGSGGLRRLVNGPGHTIRGSGQIGLNLNLNLTNEGLIDGNQSPELRLDLTDAGNFNTGTLQASSTGTLTILNTAFDNTGGTLRAIDDGAVGLEGASINGGTFETSGNGAIRLTPNASGLAGIQNIGLLQQPDNADVYLNGDVTNDGLWSMQSAGNLTDVLVNAATVTIGGSGVIEMSDNIQNRFYGTGGLRRLVNGSEHTIRGTGQIGLNLNLNLTNDGLVDADQPNGITLDLSDLGNVNAGVLQASSGGTLRILNSAFDNSTGVIRAIDDGVVRLEGANINGGPFETADSGAIQLTSNASGLAGVQILGLLQQPDNADVYLNADLTNDGLWSMQSAGNLTDVYINADTVTIGGNGVVEMSDNSQNRFYGTGGLRRLVNGSEHTIRGSGQIGLNLNLNLTNDGLIDADQPTPIVLDLTDAGNVNAGTLQASGNGTLVILNSNFDNAAGVIRATGSGVVSLQGANIADGPFETEDDGVIQLTTNASGLIGVANNGKIRQPDNADVYLNGDVTNNGTWAMQSAGNPTDVFINAPTVTIGGNGAIEMSDNVQNRFYGTGGVRRLVNGPDHTIRGTGQFGLNLNFDLTNSGTLIADQSGGISIDVSNDFLNEGTLQVTGAGAMTIHPGAFDNTGAVLVDAGRTLTRNGTYHQSGGLSRIDGTLQVIGGGSVVLEGGVLGGNGTVNSTVANDGGTVAPGDSAGALAVAGNYTQTGNGTFEVELGGSTPGIDFDTLAVGGNAALGGTISIRLLGDFMPAIGQSFVVLTAGSVSGLMGCLDADELAAGYFRVVYGDTTVTLVVATDPLVLGDLNQDGFVNGADLGLLLASWSQFPGEPGCGGDLCCPADLNGDGFVDGSDLGLLLGNWS
;
A
#
# COMPACT_ATOMS: atom_id res chain seq x y z
N MET A 1 7.53 -52.90 -36.91
CA MET A 1 7.19 -53.36 -38.27
C MET A 1 8.45 -53.31 -39.13
N ASN A 2 8.72 -54.35 -39.94
CA ASN A 2 9.90 -54.60 -40.81
C ASN A 2 11.11 -55.36 -40.24
N GLN A 3 11.02 -56.70 -40.33
CA GLN A 3 12.14 -57.61 -40.60
C GLN A 3 12.49 -57.60 -42.11
N LYS A 4 13.77 -57.87 -42.48
CA LYS A 4 14.16 -58.91 -43.46
C LYS A 4 15.69 -58.99 -43.74
N ARG A 5 16.22 -60.23 -43.62
CA ARG A 5 17.24 -60.93 -44.46
C ARG A 5 18.72 -60.47 -44.32
N LEU A 6 19.78 -61.30 -44.41
CA LEU A 6 20.09 -62.64 -44.97
C LEU A 6 21.47 -63.08 -44.36
N ALA A 7 21.64 -64.22 -43.67
CA ALA A 7 22.18 -65.53 -44.10
C ALA A 7 23.61 -65.64 -44.73
N LEU A 8 24.44 -66.49 -44.10
CA LEU A 8 25.52 -67.41 -44.56
C LEU A 8 26.99 -66.94 -44.82
N SER A 9 27.94 -67.53 -44.08
CA SER A 9 28.91 -68.52 -44.64
C SER A 9 29.65 -69.31 -43.53
N SER A 10 29.81 -70.61 -43.75
CA SER A 10 30.30 -71.67 -42.86
C SER A 10 31.82 -71.89 -42.90
N ALA A 11 32.40 -72.49 -41.85
CA ALA A 11 33.44 -73.52 -41.97
C ALA A 11 33.44 -74.47 -40.75
N ILE A 12 33.46 -75.76 -41.07
CA ILE A 12 33.20 -76.94 -40.23
C ILE A 12 34.48 -77.40 -39.52
N LEU A 13 34.39 -77.72 -38.22
CA LEU A 13 35.30 -78.65 -37.55
C LEU A 13 34.46 -79.74 -36.87
N VAL A 14 34.59 -80.96 -37.38
CA VAL A 14 33.90 -82.16 -36.88
C VAL A 14 34.54 -82.58 -35.55
N LEU A 15 33.75 -82.51 -34.47
CA LEU A 15 34.00 -83.18 -33.20
C LEU A 15 32.83 -84.12 -32.93
N ALA A 16 33.15 -85.34 -32.53
CA ALA A 16 32.22 -86.43 -32.25
C ALA A 16 31.07 -85.99 -31.33
N GLN A 17 29.82 -86.13 -31.79
CA GLN A 17 28.65 -85.94 -30.95
C GLN A 17 28.47 -87.16 -30.05
N PRO A 18 28.29 -87.00 -28.73
CA PRO A 18 27.73 -88.07 -27.91
C PRO A 18 26.28 -88.32 -28.36
N ALA A 19 25.91 -89.59 -28.49
CA ALA A 19 24.52 -89.98 -28.70
C ALA A 19 23.69 -89.52 -27.49
N PHE A 20 22.71 -88.63 -27.70
CA PHE A 20 21.73 -88.31 -26.67
C PHE A 20 20.91 -89.57 -26.35
N ALA A 21 20.79 -89.92 -25.07
CA ALA A 21 19.82 -90.93 -24.65
C ALA A 21 18.41 -90.48 -25.08
N VAL A 22 17.62 -91.38 -25.66
CA VAL A 22 16.23 -91.09 -26.04
C VAL A 22 15.38 -91.06 -24.78
N SER A 23 14.64 -89.97 -24.56
CA SER A 23 13.70 -89.83 -23.44
C SER A 23 12.55 -90.85 -23.54
N ILE A 24 12.27 -91.56 -22.45
CA ILE A 24 11.18 -92.52 -22.36
C ILE A 24 9.91 -91.79 -21.89
N VAL A 25 8.87 -91.81 -22.71
CA VAL A 25 7.54 -91.34 -22.28
C VAL A 25 6.97 -92.35 -21.28
N SER A 26 6.84 -91.95 -20.02
CA SER A 26 6.32 -92.78 -18.93
C SER A 26 5.01 -92.21 -18.41
N THR A 27 3.93 -92.95 -18.59
CA THR A 27 2.57 -92.54 -18.19
C THR A 27 2.12 -93.31 -16.96
N TRP A 28 1.55 -92.63 -15.96
CA TRP A 28 0.95 -93.27 -14.81
C TRP A 28 -0.29 -94.07 -15.22
N VAL A 29 -0.30 -95.37 -14.96
CA VAL A 29 -1.43 -96.30 -15.21
C VAL A 29 -1.82 -97.07 -13.93
N GLY A 30 -1.29 -96.64 -12.79
CA GLY A 30 -1.47 -97.27 -11.48
C GLY A 30 -2.83 -96.97 -10.81
N PRO A 31 -2.95 -97.21 -9.50
CA PRO A 31 -4.16 -96.86 -8.74
C PRO A 31 -4.38 -95.35 -8.69
N GLN A 32 -5.62 -94.95 -8.34
CA GLN A 32 -5.98 -93.54 -8.11
C GLN A 32 -5.11 -92.85 -7.06
N VAL A 33 -4.68 -93.56 -6.02
CA VAL A 33 -3.70 -93.06 -5.05
C VAL A 33 -2.53 -94.03 -5.02
N GLY A 34 -1.31 -93.58 -5.30
CA GLY A 34 -0.16 -94.49 -5.33
C GLY A 34 1.20 -93.82 -5.21
N ASN A 35 2.20 -94.68 -4.99
CA ASN A 35 3.60 -94.30 -4.75
C ASN A 35 4.42 -94.35 -6.05
N TRP A 36 5.26 -93.33 -6.26
CA TRP A 36 6.13 -93.17 -7.44
C TRP A 36 7.03 -94.39 -7.70
N ASN A 37 7.54 -95.02 -6.65
CA ASN A 37 8.56 -96.08 -6.75
C ASN A 37 8.06 -97.48 -7.16
N VAL A 38 6.79 -97.62 -7.56
CA VAL A 38 6.22 -98.91 -7.95
C VAL A 38 6.28 -99.06 -9.48
N PRO A 39 7.13 -99.94 -10.05
CA PRO A 39 7.32 -100.03 -11.50
C PRO A 39 6.04 -100.37 -12.28
N ALA A 40 5.14 -101.18 -11.70
CA ALA A 40 3.88 -101.58 -12.33
C ALA A 40 2.85 -100.45 -12.46
N ASN A 41 3.07 -99.32 -11.76
CA ASN A 41 2.20 -98.14 -11.86
C ASN A 41 2.53 -97.25 -13.06
N TRP A 42 3.58 -97.58 -13.82
CA TRP A 42 4.05 -96.83 -14.97
C TRP A 42 3.92 -97.64 -16.26
N ASN A 43 3.70 -96.95 -17.38
CA ASN A 43 3.75 -97.53 -18.72
C ASN A 43 4.74 -96.73 -19.60
N PRO A 44 5.85 -97.35 -20.08
CA PRO A 44 6.28 -98.74 -19.83
C PRO A 44 6.60 -99.00 -18.34
N ALA A 45 6.56 -100.27 -17.91
CA ALA A 45 6.70 -100.68 -16.51
C ALA A 45 8.13 -100.48 -15.96
N ALA A 46 8.51 -99.23 -15.72
CA ALA A 46 9.77 -98.77 -15.16
C ALA A 46 9.53 -97.52 -14.33
N VAL A 47 10.19 -97.44 -13.16
CA VAL A 47 10.11 -96.24 -12.30
C VAL A 47 10.88 -95.10 -12.97
N PRO A 48 10.25 -93.94 -13.23
CA PRO A 48 10.97 -92.76 -13.71
C PRO A 48 12.09 -92.36 -12.76
N ALA A 49 13.24 -91.95 -13.32
CA ALA A 49 14.50 -91.66 -12.61
C ALA A 49 15.20 -92.89 -12.02
N ASN A 50 15.30 -93.98 -12.79
CA ASN A 50 15.99 -95.23 -12.41
C ASN A 50 17.53 -95.18 -12.45
N GLY A 51 18.14 -94.03 -12.79
CA GLY A 51 19.60 -93.86 -12.90
C GLY A 51 20.23 -94.40 -14.19
N ALA A 52 19.45 -95.02 -15.08
CA ALA A 52 19.91 -95.55 -16.36
C ALA A 52 19.32 -94.81 -17.57
N ASP A 53 18.07 -94.35 -17.45
CA ASP A 53 17.31 -93.72 -18.53
C ASP A 53 16.84 -92.30 -18.16
N THR A 54 16.42 -91.55 -19.18
CA THR A 54 15.78 -90.23 -19.05
C THR A 54 14.29 -90.36 -19.34
N TYR A 55 13.44 -89.56 -18.70
CA TYR A 55 11.99 -89.79 -18.67
C TYR A 55 11.18 -88.52 -18.89
N ALA A 56 10.21 -88.60 -19.80
CA ALA A 56 9.10 -87.65 -19.94
C ALA A 56 7.87 -88.21 -19.21
N VAL A 57 7.59 -87.70 -18.02
CA VAL A 57 6.56 -88.23 -17.12
C VAL A 57 5.20 -87.59 -17.37
N THR A 58 4.14 -88.40 -17.43
CA THR A 58 2.74 -87.95 -17.55
C THR A 58 1.87 -88.60 -16.47
N ILE A 59 1.27 -87.78 -15.61
CA ILE A 59 0.22 -88.15 -14.66
C ILE A 59 -1.11 -87.69 -15.28
N ASP A 60 -1.62 -88.49 -16.23
CA ASP A 60 -2.92 -88.31 -16.92
C ASP A 60 -3.26 -89.58 -17.75
N GLY A 61 -2.94 -90.77 -17.22
CA GLY A 61 -3.15 -92.02 -17.96
C GLY A 61 -4.61 -92.49 -17.97
N PRO A 62 -4.98 -93.47 -18.81
CA PRO A 62 -6.27 -94.12 -18.72
C PRO A 62 -6.36 -95.04 -17.48
N PRO A 63 -7.51 -95.10 -16.77
CA PRO A 63 -8.73 -94.32 -16.98
C PRO A 63 -8.60 -92.87 -16.47
N ARG A 64 -9.24 -91.91 -17.18
CA ARG A 64 -9.22 -90.46 -16.91
C ARG A 64 -9.95 -90.02 -15.62
N THR A 65 -9.76 -90.75 -14.52
CA THR A 65 -10.17 -90.32 -13.17
C THR A 65 -8.98 -89.69 -12.45
N PRO A 66 -9.19 -88.68 -11.59
CA PRO A 66 -8.12 -88.04 -10.84
C PRO A 66 -7.16 -89.02 -10.14
N TYR A 67 -5.87 -88.83 -10.38
CA TYR A 67 -4.77 -89.51 -9.71
C TYR A 67 -4.16 -88.65 -8.61
N THR A 68 -3.68 -89.27 -7.54
CA THR A 68 -2.76 -88.70 -6.55
C THR A 68 -1.50 -89.57 -6.54
N VAL A 69 -0.40 -89.03 -7.05
CA VAL A 69 0.88 -89.71 -7.15
C VAL A 69 1.85 -89.10 -6.15
N THR A 70 2.29 -89.89 -5.17
CA THR A 70 3.21 -89.44 -4.11
C THR A 70 4.64 -89.86 -4.42
N LEU A 71 5.55 -88.89 -4.44
CA LEU A 71 6.98 -89.10 -4.54
C LEU A 71 7.50 -89.73 -3.24
N ASN A 72 7.99 -90.98 -3.28
CA ASN A 72 8.51 -91.69 -2.11
C ASN A 72 9.93 -92.24 -2.32
N THR A 73 10.60 -91.73 -3.35
CA THR A 73 12.02 -91.91 -3.66
C THR A 73 12.53 -90.57 -4.15
N PHE A 74 13.62 -90.08 -3.59
CA PHE A 74 14.21 -88.77 -3.89
C PHE A 74 15.71 -88.76 -3.52
N PRO A 75 16.53 -87.89 -4.15
CA PRO A 75 16.18 -86.89 -5.16
C PRO A 75 15.74 -87.52 -6.49
N VAL A 76 14.81 -86.88 -7.21
CA VAL A 76 14.32 -87.34 -8.54
C VAL A 76 14.56 -86.27 -9.61
N THR A 77 15.02 -86.70 -10.78
CA THR A 77 15.24 -85.83 -11.96
C THR A 77 14.55 -86.42 -13.19
N VAL A 78 13.79 -85.59 -13.92
CA VAL A 78 13.01 -86.00 -15.11
C VAL A 78 13.09 -84.95 -16.22
N ASP A 79 12.96 -85.35 -17.49
CA ASP A 79 12.98 -84.43 -18.64
C ASP A 79 11.70 -83.58 -18.73
N SER A 80 10.57 -84.17 -18.36
CA SER A 80 9.32 -83.43 -18.28
C SER A 80 8.38 -84.02 -17.23
N LEU A 81 7.53 -83.17 -16.65
CA LEU A 81 6.39 -83.58 -15.85
C LEU A 81 5.11 -82.97 -16.44
N THR A 82 4.15 -83.82 -16.81
CA THR A 82 2.79 -83.39 -17.17
C THR A 82 1.82 -83.86 -16.09
N ILE A 83 1.01 -82.96 -15.54
CA ILE A 83 -0.06 -83.25 -14.58
C ILE A 83 -1.39 -82.88 -15.25
N GLY A 84 -2.28 -83.86 -15.41
CA GLY A 84 -3.60 -83.69 -16.01
C GLY A 84 -4.56 -82.89 -15.13
N SER A 85 -5.66 -82.44 -15.73
CA SER A 85 -6.69 -81.69 -15.00
C SER A 85 -7.35 -82.57 -13.93
N GLY A 86 -7.28 -82.12 -12.68
CA GLY A 86 -7.81 -82.84 -11.52
C GLY A 86 -6.81 -83.83 -10.90
N ASP A 87 -5.70 -84.13 -11.56
CA ASP A 87 -4.63 -84.96 -11.01
C ASP A 87 -3.78 -84.19 -10.00
N THR A 88 -3.13 -84.93 -9.09
CA THR A 88 -2.29 -84.41 -8.02
C THR A 88 -0.94 -85.11 -8.00
N PHE A 89 0.14 -84.35 -8.04
CA PHE A 89 1.50 -84.80 -7.74
C PHE A 89 1.88 -84.33 -6.34
N VAL A 90 2.25 -85.25 -5.45
CA VAL A 90 2.63 -84.94 -4.06
C VAL A 90 4.13 -85.11 -3.88
N GLN A 91 4.79 -84.02 -3.53
CA GLN A 91 6.17 -83.95 -3.07
C GLN A 91 6.14 -83.82 -1.53
N PRO A 92 6.38 -84.91 -0.77
CA PRO A 92 6.29 -84.89 0.68
C PRO A 92 7.50 -84.18 1.33
N ASP A 93 7.44 -84.03 2.65
CA ASP A 93 8.55 -83.49 3.46
C ASP A 93 9.89 -84.19 3.18
N ASN A 94 10.97 -83.40 3.14
CA ASN A 94 12.34 -83.85 2.82
C ASN A 94 12.52 -84.37 1.36
N ALA A 95 11.55 -84.12 0.47
CA ALA A 95 11.62 -84.62 -0.90
C ALA A 95 12.14 -83.56 -1.88
N ASP A 96 13.06 -84.02 -2.73
CA ASP A 96 13.84 -83.25 -3.68
C ASP A 96 13.44 -83.62 -5.12
N PHE A 97 13.02 -82.65 -5.93
CA PHE A 97 12.52 -82.89 -7.30
C PHE A 97 13.10 -81.90 -8.33
N SER A 98 13.57 -82.40 -9.48
CA SER A 98 14.19 -81.60 -10.53
C SER A 98 13.65 -81.95 -11.93
N PRO A 99 12.58 -81.28 -12.40
CA PRO A 99 12.09 -81.43 -13.77
C PRO A 99 12.83 -80.48 -14.72
N PHE A 100 12.97 -80.86 -16.00
CA PHE A 100 13.51 -79.96 -17.04
C PHE A 100 12.42 -79.16 -17.77
N SER A 101 11.15 -79.61 -17.72
CA SER A 101 9.97 -78.87 -18.20
C SER A 101 8.72 -79.35 -17.46
N VAL A 102 7.73 -78.48 -17.25
CA VAL A 102 6.48 -78.85 -16.56
C VAL A 102 5.25 -78.28 -17.29
N VAL A 103 4.25 -79.14 -17.49
CA VAL A 103 2.89 -78.74 -17.86
C VAL A 103 1.95 -79.21 -16.76
N ASN A 104 1.55 -78.30 -15.89
CA ASN A 104 0.67 -78.57 -14.76
C ASN A 104 -0.73 -78.01 -15.04
N ASN A 105 -1.70 -78.88 -15.28
CA ASN A 105 -3.13 -78.53 -15.34
C ASN A 105 -3.89 -79.02 -14.10
N GLY A 106 -3.22 -79.69 -13.16
CA GLY A 106 -3.77 -80.21 -11.91
C GLY A 106 -3.15 -79.52 -10.70
N THR A 107 -2.80 -80.31 -9.67
CA THR A 107 -2.21 -79.82 -8.43
C THR A 107 -0.83 -80.45 -8.20
N TRP A 108 0.20 -79.64 -8.01
CA TRP A 108 1.49 -80.07 -7.48
C TRP A 108 1.59 -79.61 -6.03
N LEU A 109 1.50 -80.55 -5.07
CA LEU A 109 1.61 -80.28 -3.65
C LEU A 109 3.06 -80.42 -3.17
N MET A 110 3.65 -79.35 -2.67
CA MET A 110 4.89 -79.37 -1.89
C MET A 110 4.54 -79.35 -0.40
N GLN A 111 4.78 -80.46 0.30
CA GLN A 111 4.28 -80.68 1.65
C GLN A 111 5.40 -80.75 2.70
N SER A 112 6.20 -79.68 2.82
CA SER A 112 7.16 -79.60 3.93
C SER A 112 6.45 -79.61 5.29
N ALA A 113 7.02 -80.36 6.23
CA ALA A 113 6.63 -80.50 7.63
C ALA A 113 7.79 -80.13 8.59
N GLY A 114 8.78 -79.37 8.11
CA GLY A 114 9.93 -78.89 8.88
C GLY A 114 11.28 -79.23 8.27
N ASN A 115 11.33 -80.11 7.26
CA ASN A 115 12.52 -80.38 6.48
C ASN A 115 12.45 -79.72 5.10
N LEU A 116 13.62 -79.51 4.50
CA LEU A 116 13.76 -78.92 3.17
C LEU A 116 13.02 -79.75 2.12
N THR A 117 12.08 -79.13 1.42
CA THR A 117 11.33 -79.77 0.34
C THR A 117 11.54 -78.92 -0.90
N ASP A 118 12.45 -79.37 -1.76
CA ASP A 118 13.07 -78.52 -2.78
C ASP A 118 12.62 -78.88 -4.21
N VAL A 119 12.25 -77.87 -4.98
CA VAL A 119 12.21 -77.93 -6.44
C VAL A 119 13.50 -77.33 -6.99
N PHE A 120 14.30 -78.17 -7.65
CA PHE A 120 15.58 -77.77 -8.23
C PHE A 120 15.43 -77.38 -9.70
N VAL A 121 15.71 -76.11 -9.99
CA VAL A 121 15.93 -75.64 -11.35
C VAL A 121 17.37 -75.99 -11.75
N SER A 122 17.55 -77.13 -12.42
CA SER A 122 18.87 -77.62 -12.86
C SER A 122 19.18 -77.31 -14.33
N VAL A 123 18.17 -76.92 -15.11
CA VAL A 123 18.28 -76.47 -16.50
C VAL A 123 18.37 -74.94 -16.58
N PRO A 124 18.96 -74.35 -17.65
CA PRO A 124 19.06 -72.90 -17.79
C PRO A 124 17.74 -72.15 -17.58
N GLU A 125 16.63 -72.74 -18.00
CA GLU A 125 15.28 -72.24 -17.82
C GLU A 125 14.31 -73.40 -17.56
N LEU A 126 13.58 -73.35 -16.46
CA LEU A 126 12.47 -74.24 -16.17
C LEU A 126 11.16 -73.49 -16.38
N THR A 127 10.35 -73.93 -17.34
CA THR A 127 8.98 -73.43 -17.51
C THR A 127 7.98 -74.37 -16.83
N ILE A 128 7.14 -73.79 -15.98
CA ILE A 128 5.94 -74.41 -15.42
C ILE A 128 4.73 -73.75 -16.08
N GLY A 129 4.21 -74.39 -17.13
CA GLY A 129 3.01 -73.94 -17.85
C GLY A 129 1.76 -74.72 -17.45
N GLY A 130 0.63 -74.40 -18.07
CA GLY A 130 -0.68 -75.03 -17.80
C GLY A 130 -1.55 -74.18 -16.87
N SER A 131 -2.77 -74.63 -16.60
CA SER A 131 -3.76 -73.89 -15.78
C SER A 131 -3.85 -74.36 -14.32
N GLY A 132 -2.90 -75.20 -13.89
CA GLY A 132 -2.89 -75.84 -12.59
C GLY A 132 -2.27 -74.98 -11.49
N VAL A 133 -2.09 -75.59 -10.33
CA VAL A 133 -1.54 -74.97 -9.14
C VAL A 133 -0.33 -75.76 -8.64
N LEU A 134 0.77 -75.07 -8.33
CA LEU A 134 1.81 -75.54 -7.43
C LEU A 134 1.53 -74.94 -6.05
N GLU A 135 1.14 -75.78 -5.10
CA GLU A 135 0.73 -75.38 -3.77
C GLU A 135 1.73 -75.87 -2.71
N MET A 136 2.37 -74.91 -2.06
CA MET A 136 3.28 -75.11 -0.94
C MET A 136 2.50 -75.14 0.39
N SER A 137 2.93 -75.99 1.31
CA SER A 137 2.39 -76.04 2.67
C SER A 137 2.71 -74.76 3.47
N THR A 138 2.14 -74.64 4.67
CA THR A 138 2.36 -73.54 5.62
C THR A 138 3.74 -73.62 6.32
N ASN A 139 4.83 -73.81 5.56
CA ASN A 139 6.17 -73.99 6.09
C ASN A 139 7.23 -73.25 5.25
N GLN A 140 8.19 -72.58 5.89
CA GLN A 140 9.28 -71.85 5.21
C GLN A 140 10.25 -72.77 4.45
N GLN A 141 10.26 -74.06 4.76
CA GLN A 141 11.20 -75.01 4.17
C GLN A 141 10.75 -75.56 2.80
N ASN A 142 9.61 -75.10 2.26
CA ASN A 142 9.30 -75.28 0.83
C ASN A 142 10.18 -74.32 0.02
N ARG A 143 10.99 -74.83 -0.92
CA ARG A 143 11.85 -73.94 -1.73
C ARG A 143 11.86 -74.29 -3.21
N ILE A 144 11.97 -73.27 -4.05
CA ILE A 144 12.25 -73.40 -5.48
C ILE A 144 13.52 -72.60 -5.79
N TYR A 145 14.61 -73.22 -6.24
CA TYR A 145 15.87 -72.48 -6.47
C TYR A 145 16.75 -73.06 -7.57
N GLY A 146 17.69 -72.25 -8.05
CA GLY A 146 18.64 -72.60 -9.11
C GLY A 146 19.87 -73.37 -8.62
N SER A 147 20.26 -74.45 -9.29
CA SER A 147 21.51 -75.19 -8.99
C SER A 147 22.54 -75.07 -10.12
N GLY A 148 23.82 -74.91 -9.75
CA GLY A 148 24.94 -74.93 -10.70
C GLY A 148 25.12 -73.68 -11.57
N GLY A 149 24.80 -72.50 -11.04
CA GLY A 149 24.92 -71.20 -11.73
C GLY A 149 23.58 -70.45 -11.77
N LEU A 150 23.55 -69.33 -12.50
CA LEU A 150 22.32 -68.54 -12.67
C LEU A 150 21.29 -69.31 -13.52
N ARG A 151 20.07 -69.44 -13.01
CA ARG A 151 18.94 -70.15 -13.65
C ARG A 151 17.72 -69.25 -13.82
N ARG A 152 16.73 -69.71 -14.57
CA ARG A 152 15.42 -69.05 -14.71
C ARG A 152 14.27 -69.97 -14.36
N LEU A 153 13.33 -69.49 -13.56
CA LEU A 153 12.01 -70.07 -13.39
C LEU A 153 11.00 -69.25 -14.21
N VAL A 154 10.16 -69.90 -15.01
CA VAL A 154 9.04 -69.27 -15.72
C VAL A 154 7.74 -69.83 -15.16
N ASN A 155 6.94 -68.99 -14.49
CA ASN A 155 5.55 -69.30 -14.13
C ASN A 155 4.65 -68.88 -15.30
N GLY A 156 4.20 -69.85 -16.10
CA GLY A 156 3.53 -69.59 -17.37
C GLY A 156 2.11 -69.01 -17.22
N PRO A 157 1.52 -68.50 -18.32
CA PRO A 157 0.20 -67.87 -18.29
C PRO A 157 -0.87 -68.84 -17.80
N GLY A 158 -1.68 -68.39 -16.83
CA GLY A 158 -2.75 -69.19 -16.24
C GLY A 158 -2.32 -70.17 -15.14
N HIS A 159 -1.02 -70.38 -14.93
CA HIS A 159 -0.51 -71.20 -13.83
C HIS A 159 -0.47 -70.41 -12.51
N THR A 160 -0.69 -71.09 -11.39
CA THR A 160 -0.61 -70.50 -10.04
C THR A 160 0.48 -71.16 -9.21
N ILE A 161 1.32 -70.38 -8.56
CA ILE A 161 2.18 -70.80 -7.45
C ILE A 161 1.63 -70.16 -6.18
N ARG A 162 1.36 -70.93 -5.12
CA ARG A 162 0.82 -70.37 -3.86
C ARG A 162 1.28 -71.11 -2.61
N GLY A 163 1.14 -70.48 -1.44
CA GLY A 163 1.45 -71.06 -0.13
C GLY A 163 2.53 -70.29 0.63
N SER A 164 3.26 -70.98 1.51
CA SER A 164 4.41 -70.43 2.26
C SER A 164 5.72 -71.09 1.83
N GLY A 165 6.82 -70.34 1.85
CA GLY A 165 8.13 -70.87 1.43
C GLY A 165 9.04 -69.82 0.83
N GLN A 166 9.96 -70.26 -0.03
CA GLN A 166 10.94 -69.39 -0.68
C GLN A 166 11.10 -69.73 -2.17
N ILE A 167 11.09 -68.70 -3.03
CA ILE A 167 11.48 -68.80 -4.44
C ILE A 167 12.77 -68.00 -4.64
N GLY A 168 13.81 -68.68 -5.10
CA GLY A 168 15.18 -68.18 -5.14
C GLY A 168 15.92 -68.39 -3.82
N LEU A 169 17.25 -68.35 -3.86
CA LEU A 169 18.11 -68.44 -2.68
C LEU A 169 19.46 -67.77 -2.96
N ASN A 170 19.74 -66.61 -2.38
CA ASN A 170 21.01 -65.89 -2.53
C ASN A 170 21.44 -65.64 -3.99
N LEU A 171 20.60 -64.97 -4.78
CA LEU A 171 20.92 -64.50 -6.15
C LEU A 171 21.22 -65.61 -7.19
N ASN A 172 20.74 -66.85 -7.02
CA ASN A 172 20.99 -67.94 -7.97
C ASN A 172 19.86 -68.18 -9.01
N LEU A 173 18.77 -67.41 -8.92
CA LEU A 173 17.57 -67.62 -9.71
C LEU A 173 17.01 -66.29 -10.22
N ASN A 174 16.69 -66.23 -11.51
CA ASN A 174 15.81 -65.24 -12.10
C ASN A 174 14.38 -65.78 -12.21
N LEU A 175 13.40 -64.91 -12.11
CA LEU A 175 11.98 -65.25 -12.28
C LEU A 175 11.38 -64.54 -13.50
N THR A 176 10.58 -65.25 -14.28
CA THR A 176 9.61 -64.68 -15.22
C THR A 176 8.22 -65.13 -14.79
N ASN A 177 7.41 -64.21 -14.27
CA ASN A 177 6.04 -64.48 -13.87
C ASN A 177 5.05 -63.94 -14.91
N GLU A 178 4.33 -64.85 -15.57
CA GLU A 178 3.23 -64.55 -16.49
C GLU A 178 1.87 -65.05 -15.93
N GLY A 179 1.91 -65.80 -14.81
CA GLY A 179 0.74 -66.32 -14.09
C GLY A 179 0.50 -65.62 -12.75
N LEU A 180 -0.03 -66.35 -11.77
CA LEU A 180 -0.23 -65.89 -10.40
C LEU A 180 0.81 -66.49 -9.47
N ILE A 181 1.45 -65.66 -8.63
CA ILE A 181 2.19 -66.10 -7.44
C ILE A 181 1.52 -65.48 -6.23
N ASP A 182 1.03 -66.29 -5.29
CA ASP A 182 0.20 -65.83 -4.17
C ASP A 182 0.73 -66.32 -2.80
N GLY A 183 1.23 -65.38 -2.00
CA GLY A 183 1.53 -65.59 -0.59
C GLY A 183 0.25 -65.57 0.24
N ASN A 184 -0.47 -66.69 0.26
CA ASN A 184 -1.81 -66.80 0.87
C ASN A 184 -1.85 -67.49 2.24
N GLN A 185 -0.69 -67.66 2.87
CA GLN A 185 -0.51 -68.41 4.11
C GLN A 185 0.51 -67.72 5.02
N SER A 186 0.56 -68.14 6.29
CA SER A 186 1.60 -67.75 7.25
C SER A 186 2.43 -68.99 7.64
N PRO A 187 3.77 -68.91 7.67
CA PRO A 187 4.62 -67.71 7.47
C PRO A 187 4.70 -67.25 6.00
N GLU A 188 5.40 -66.15 5.72
CA GLU A 188 5.47 -65.51 4.38
C GLU A 188 5.91 -66.44 3.24
N LEU A 189 5.53 -66.07 2.00
CA LEU A 189 6.19 -66.49 0.77
C LEU A 189 7.27 -65.45 0.43
N ARG A 190 8.53 -65.86 0.34
CA ARG A 190 9.66 -64.97 0.09
C ARG A 190 10.23 -65.14 -1.32
N LEU A 191 10.38 -64.05 -2.05
CA LEU A 191 11.11 -63.98 -3.32
C LEU A 191 12.50 -63.40 -3.05
N ASP A 192 13.52 -64.25 -3.10
CA ASP A 192 14.94 -63.91 -2.90
C ASP A 192 15.72 -64.27 -4.17
N LEU A 193 15.54 -63.43 -5.18
CA LEU A 193 16.03 -63.63 -6.54
C LEU A 193 17.26 -62.75 -6.79
N THR A 194 17.73 -62.67 -8.03
CA THR A 194 18.81 -61.75 -8.41
C THR A 194 18.41 -60.28 -8.35
N ASP A 195 19.42 -59.42 -8.39
CA ASP A 195 19.31 -57.96 -8.51
C ASP A 195 19.02 -57.47 -9.94
N ALA A 196 18.85 -58.36 -10.93
CA ALA A 196 18.51 -58.00 -12.31
C ALA A 196 17.94 -59.17 -13.13
N GLY A 197 17.12 -58.84 -14.13
CA GLY A 197 16.61 -59.80 -15.11
C GLY A 197 15.45 -60.67 -14.60
N ASN A 198 14.70 -60.18 -13.61
CA ASN A 198 13.40 -60.72 -13.21
C ASN A 198 12.28 -59.92 -13.88
N PHE A 199 11.26 -60.61 -14.38
CA PHE A 199 10.15 -60.03 -15.11
C PHE A 199 8.83 -60.46 -14.46
N ASN A 200 7.91 -59.52 -14.25
CA ASN A 200 6.53 -59.81 -13.87
C ASN A 200 5.58 -59.14 -14.87
N THR A 201 4.88 -59.96 -15.65
CA THR A 201 3.75 -59.54 -16.51
C THR A 201 2.41 -60.12 -16.04
N GLY A 202 2.45 -61.03 -15.06
CA GLY A 202 1.29 -61.56 -14.35
C GLY A 202 1.04 -60.83 -13.02
N THR A 203 0.62 -61.58 -12.01
CA THR A 203 0.30 -61.04 -10.68
C THR A 203 1.20 -61.64 -9.60
N LEU A 204 1.83 -60.78 -8.81
CA LEU A 204 2.45 -61.09 -7.53
C LEU A 204 1.47 -60.64 -6.43
N GLN A 205 0.89 -61.59 -5.69
CA GLN A 205 -0.21 -61.35 -4.76
C GLN A 205 0.13 -61.77 -3.32
N ALA A 206 -0.44 -61.05 -2.36
CA ALA A 206 -0.70 -61.56 -1.02
C ALA A 206 -2.22 -61.54 -0.75
N SER A 207 -2.73 -62.63 -0.18
CA SER A 207 -4.16 -62.79 0.13
C SER A 207 -4.37 -63.50 1.47
N SER A 208 -5.60 -63.51 1.98
CA SER A 208 -6.02 -64.30 3.15
C SER A 208 -5.14 -64.08 4.39
N THR A 209 -4.81 -62.82 4.72
CA THR A 209 -3.87 -62.41 5.79
C THR A 209 -2.41 -62.88 5.61
N GLY A 210 -2.08 -63.52 4.49
CA GLY A 210 -0.73 -63.95 4.14
C GLY A 210 0.20 -62.79 3.75
N THR A 211 1.49 -63.09 3.63
CA THR A 211 2.51 -62.11 3.21
C THR A 211 3.33 -62.64 2.05
N LEU A 212 3.53 -61.81 1.03
CA LEU A 212 4.50 -62.02 -0.04
C LEU A 212 5.62 -60.99 0.11
N THR A 213 6.85 -61.42 0.38
CA THR A 213 7.99 -60.52 0.55
C THR A 213 8.92 -60.60 -0.65
N ILE A 214 9.18 -59.47 -1.30
CA ILE A 214 10.20 -59.32 -2.34
C ILE A 214 11.45 -58.75 -1.68
N LEU A 215 12.54 -59.50 -1.74
CA LEU A 215 13.74 -59.23 -0.94
C LEU A 215 14.97 -59.09 -1.82
N ASN A 216 15.65 -57.94 -1.72
CA ASN A 216 16.89 -57.60 -2.44
C ASN A 216 16.83 -57.88 -3.95
N THR A 217 15.62 -57.85 -4.52
CA THR A 217 15.34 -58.29 -5.88
C THR A 217 14.94 -57.09 -6.72
N ALA A 218 15.48 -56.98 -7.94
CA ALA A 218 14.97 -56.04 -8.92
C ALA A 218 13.99 -56.73 -9.88
N PHE A 219 12.79 -56.16 -10.01
CA PHE A 219 11.75 -56.60 -10.94
C PHE A 219 11.47 -55.53 -11.99
N ASP A 220 11.50 -55.94 -13.26
CA ASP A 220 10.71 -55.26 -14.29
C ASP A 220 9.29 -55.79 -14.21
N ASN A 221 8.41 -54.98 -13.63
CA ASN A 221 7.00 -55.24 -13.43
C ASN A 221 6.14 -54.58 -14.52
N THR A 222 6.73 -54.18 -15.64
CA THR A 222 6.00 -53.55 -16.75
C THR A 222 4.87 -54.45 -17.26
N GLY A 223 3.62 -53.98 -17.14
CA GLY A 223 2.43 -54.73 -17.53
C GLY A 223 1.95 -55.74 -16.49
N GLY A 224 2.68 -55.94 -15.39
CA GLY A 224 2.29 -56.79 -14.27
C GLY A 224 1.64 -56.03 -13.11
N THR A 225 1.14 -56.79 -12.14
CA THR A 225 0.47 -56.27 -10.93
C THR A 225 1.12 -56.82 -9.66
N LEU A 226 1.41 -55.94 -8.71
CA LEU A 226 1.59 -56.30 -7.30
C LEU A 226 0.25 -56.05 -6.59
N ARG A 227 -0.31 -57.09 -5.96
CA ARG A 227 -1.67 -57.04 -5.42
C ARG A 227 -1.77 -57.50 -3.98
N ALA A 228 -2.43 -56.73 -3.12
CA ALA A 228 -2.72 -57.11 -1.75
C ALA A 228 -4.23 -57.07 -1.48
N ILE A 229 -4.84 -58.23 -1.21
CA ILE A 229 -6.29 -58.36 -0.96
C ILE A 229 -6.53 -59.15 0.34
N ASP A 230 -7.76 -59.13 0.85
CA ASP A 230 -8.17 -59.94 2.01
C ASP A 230 -7.18 -59.83 3.20
N ASP A 231 -6.81 -58.59 3.54
CA ASP A 231 -5.85 -58.22 4.60
C ASP A 231 -4.42 -58.78 4.41
N GLY A 232 -4.09 -59.24 3.21
CA GLY A 232 -2.72 -59.65 2.84
C GLY A 232 -1.77 -58.47 2.70
N ALA A 233 -0.46 -58.74 2.74
CA ALA A 233 0.59 -57.73 2.59
C ALA A 233 1.66 -58.15 1.57
N VAL A 234 1.97 -57.27 0.62
CA VAL A 234 3.15 -57.42 -0.24
C VAL A 234 4.28 -56.54 0.29
N GLY A 235 5.31 -57.15 0.88
CA GLY A 235 6.46 -56.47 1.45
C GLY A 235 7.56 -56.21 0.43
N LEU A 236 8.07 -54.98 0.39
CA LEU A 236 9.24 -54.58 -0.41
C LEU A 236 10.43 -54.34 0.52
N GLU A 237 11.42 -55.23 0.48
CA GLU A 237 12.58 -55.20 1.37
C GLU A 237 13.88 -55.14 0.55
N GLY A 238 14.46 -53.95 0.43
CA GLY A 238 15.61 -53.74 -0.48
C GLY A 238 15.27 -54.01 -1.96
N ALA A 239 13.98 -54.07 -2.30
CA ALA A 239 13.52 -54.43 -3.63
C ALA A 239 13.52 -53.20 -4.56
N SER A 240 13.80 -53.39 -5.84
CA SER A 240 13.62 -52.35 -6.87
C SER A 240 12.51 -52.76 -7.83
N ILE A 241 11.41 -52.01 -7.87
CA ILE A 241 10.27 -52.28 -8.75
C ILE A 241 10.22 -51.23 -9.85
N ASN A 242 10.25 -51.68 -11.10
CA ASN A 242 10.15 -50.82 -12.28
C ASN A 242 8.89 -51.16 -13.08
N GLY A 243 7.93 -50.24 -13.18
CA GLY A 243 6.70 -50.41 -13.97
C GLY A 243 5.55 -51.12 -13.23
N GLY A 244 4.38 -51.12 -13.89
CA GLY A 244 3.20 -51.89 -13.51
C GLY A 244 2.35 -51.29 -12.39
N THR A 245 1.32 -52.02 -11.98
CA THR A 245 0.27 -51.53 -11.09
C THR A 245 0.42 -52.08 -9.67
N PHE A 246 0.28 -51.23 -8.66
CA PHE A 246 0.07 -51.59 -7.26
C PHE A 246 -1.41 -51.48 -6.94
N GLU A 247 -2.03 -52.61 -6.62
CA GLU A 247 -3.47 -52.73 -6.37
C GLU A 247 -3.72 -53.27 -4.96
N THR A 248 -4.61 -52.62 -4.20
CA THR A 248 -5.05 -53.18 -2.92
C THR A 248 -6.56 -53.08 -2.74
N SER A 249 -7.12 -53.96 -1.90
CA SER A 249 -8.53 -53.90 -1.49
C SER A 249 -8.71 -54.38 -0.06
N GLY A 250 -9.80 -53.96 0.60
CA GLY A 250 -9.98 -54.19 2.03
C GLY A 250 -8.88 -53.49 2.84
N ASN A 251 -8.27 -54.18 3.80
CA ASN A 251 -7.09 -53.68 4.52
C ASN A 251 -5.76 -54.20 3.92
N GLY A 252 -5.78 -54.71 2.69
CA GLY A 252 -4.56 -55.12 2.01
C GLY A 252 -3.62 -53.94 1.76
N ALA A 253 -2.31 -54.17 1.87
CA ALA A 253 -1.29 -53.12 1.69
C ALA A 253 -0.08 -53.60 0.88
N ILE A 254 0.43 -52.74 0.01
CA ILE A 254 1.82 -52.82 -0.47
C ILE A 254 2.67 -52.08 0.56
N ARG A 255 3.65 -52.73 1.16
CA ARG A 255 4.36 -52.21 2.34
C ARG A 255 5.85 -52.09 2.09
N LEU A 256 6.37 -50.88 2.25
CA LEU A 256 7.80 -50.61 2.32
C LEU A 256 8.36 -51.08 3.67
N THR A 257 9.67 -51.28 3.74
CA THR A 257 10.35 -51.75 4.95
C THR A 257 11.56 -50.87 5.28
N PRO A 258 12.17 -51.04 6.46
CA PRO A 258 13.39 -50.31 6.82
C PRO A 258 14.58 -50.47 5.88
N ASN A 259 14.57 -51.53 5.06
CA ASN A 259 15.54 -51.68 3.98
C ASN A 259 15.02 -50.94 2.75
N ALA A 260 15.72 -49.87 2.39
CA ALA A 260 15.27 -48.93 1.39
C ALA A 260 14.96 -49.61 0.05
N SER A 261 13.76 -49.37 -0.47
CA SER A 261 13.30 -49.93 -1.74
C SER A 261 13.40 -48.90 -2.87
N GLY A 262 13.51 -49.33 -4.13
CA GLY A 262 13.52 -48.48 -5.31
C GLY A 262 12.21 -48.57 -6.10
N LEU A 263 11.62 -47.43 -6.48
CA LEU A 263 10.42 -47.38 -7.31
C LEU A 263 10.68 -46.54 -8.56
N ALA A 264 10.21 -47.01 -9.72
CA ALA A 264 10.19 -46.25 -10.98
C ALA A 264 9.04 -46.69 -11.86
N GLY A 265 8.34 -45.77 -12.50
CA GLY A 265 7.29 -46.05 -13.50
C GLY A 265 6.07 -46.80 -12.97
N ILE A 266 5.86 -46.85 -11.65
CA ILE A 266 4.74 -47.59 -11.05
C ILE A 266 3.44 -46.77 -11.08
N GLN A 267 2.30 -47.46 -11.13
CA GLN A 267 0.98 -46.89 -10.91
C GLN A 267 0.38 -47.44 -9.60
N ASN A 268 0.29 -46.63 -8.56
CA ASN A 268 -0.41 -46.99 -7.33
C ASN A 268 -1.88 -46.60 -7.40
N ILE A 269 -2.79 -47.58 -7.37
CA ILE A 269 -4.24 -47.36 -7.31
C ILE A 269 -4.84 -47.79 -5.95
N GLY A 270 -4.00 -48.17 -4.99
CA GLY A 270 -4.40 -48.68 -3.68
C GLY A 270 -3.59 -48.05 -2.53
N LEU A 271 -3.40 -48.82 -1.46
CA LEU A 271 -2.63 -48.43 -0.28
C LEU A 271 -1.15 -48.82 -0.43
N LEU A 272 -0.28 -47.82 -0.56
CA LEU A 272 1.16 -47.93 -0.38
C LEU A 272 1.51 -47.45 1.04
N GLN A 273 1.95 -48.36 1.89
CA GLN A 273 2.28 -48.08 3.29
C GLN A 273 3.79 -47.92 3.47
N GLN A 274 4.21 -46.78 3.99
CA GLN A 274 5.59 -46.49 4.39
C GLN A 274 5.66 -46.37 5.91
N PRO A 275 5.97 -47.47 6.63
CA PRO A 275 6.02 -47.46 8.10
C PRO A 275 7.22 -46.64 8.63
N ASP A 276 7.20 -46.36 9.93
CA ASP A 276 8.32 -45.72 10.64
C ASP A 276 9.67 -46.40 10.32
N ASN A 277 10.70 -45.58 10.09
CA ASN A 277 12.05 -46.00 9.70
C ASN A 277 12.15 -46.66 8.30
N ALA A 278 11.12 -46.58 7.46
CA ALA A 278 11.16 -47.09 6.09
C ALA A 278 11.48 -45.99 5.08
N ASP A 279 12.48 -46.26 4.25
CA ASP A 279 12.94 -45.35 3.20
C ASP A 279 12.58 -45.87 1.80
N VAL A 280 12.41 -44.96 0.84
CA VAL A 280 12.22 -45.32 -0.57
C VAL A 280 12.93 -44.38 -1.52
N TYR A 281 13.61 -44.95 -2.50
CA TYR A 281 14.26 -44.24 -3.60
C TYR A 281 13.33 -44.16 -4.80
N LEU A 282 13.01 -42.95 -5.23
CA LEU A 282 12.31 -42.69 -6.49
C LEU A 282 13.32 -42.59 -7.63
N ASN A 283 13.45 -43.68 -8.37
CA ASN A 283 14.35 -43.86 -9.51
C ASN A 283 13.73 -43.42 -10.84
N GLY A 284 12.46 -43.03 -10.84
CA GLY A 284 11.70 -42.51 -11.98
C GLY A 284 10.32 -42.02 -11.52
N ASP A 285 9.49 -41.61 -12.48
CA ASP A 285 8.15 -41.09 -12.21
C ASP A 285 7.24 -42.13 -11.53
N VAL A 286 6.27 -41.65 -10.77
CA VAL A 286 5.24 -42.45 -10.10
C VAL A 286 3.87 -41.86 -10.45
N THR A 287 2.91 -42.72 -10.82
CA THR A 287 1.49 -42.32 -10.86
C THR A 287 0.84 -42.82 -9.59
N ASN A 288 0.41 -41.92 -8.72
CA ASN A 288 -0.29 -42.24 -7.49
C ASN A 288 -1.76 -41.79 -7.62
N ASP A 289 -2.64 -42.73 -7.88
CA ASP A 289 -4.11 -42.55 -7.89
C ASP A 289 -4.75 -43.01 -6.56
N GLY A 290 -3.98 -43.66 -5.69
CA GLY A 290 -4.39 -44.18 -4.39
C GLY A 290 -3.85 -43.38 -3.18
N LEU A 291 -3.74 -44.06 -2.03
CA LEU A 291 -3.18 -43.51 -0.80
C LEU A 291 -1.75 -44.04 -0.62
N TRP A 292 -0.78 -43.12 -0.55
CA TRP A 292 0.54 -43.42 -0.02
C TRP A 292 0.64 -42.85 1.39
N SER A 293 0.59 -43.73 2.40
CA SER A 293 0.62 -43.37 3.81
C SER A 293 2.04 -43.43 4.38
N MET A 294 2.62 -42.29 4.75
CA MET A 294 3.89 -42.19 5.46
C MET A 294 3.63 -42.12 6.97
N GLN A 295 4.14 -43.10 7.72
CA GLN A 295 3.72 -43.36 9.09
C GLN A 295 4.89 -43.24 10.08
N SER A 296 5.65 -42.16 9.98
CA SER A 296 6.69 -41.89 10.97
C SER A 296 6.10 -41.82 12.38
N ALA A 297 6.79 -42.48 13.32
CA ALA A 297 6.49 -42.54 14.75
C ALA A 297 7.68 -42.07 15.60
N GLY A 298 8.60 -41.29 15.00
CA GLY A 298 9.77 -40.71 15.66
C GLY A 298 11.09 -41.00 14.96
N ASN A 299 11.12 -41.94 14.01
CA ASN A 299 12.28 -42.20 13.16
C ASN A 299 12.08 -41.60 11.76
N LEU A 300 13.19 -41.35 11.08
CA LEU A 300 13.22 -40.82 9.72
C LEU A 300 12.47 -41.77 8.79
N THR A 301 11.52 -41.23 8.04
CA THR A 301 10.72 -41.98 7.07
C THR A 301 10.82 -41.20 5.77
N ASP A 302 11.77 -41.58 4.93
CA ASP A 302 12.23 -40.73 3.84
C ASP A 302 11.71 -41.17 2.47
N VAL A 303 11.30 -40.20 1.66
CA VAL A 303 11.16 -40.33 0.20
C VAL A 303 12.34 -39.64 -0.47
N LEU A 304 13.23 -40.44 -1.05
CA LEU A 304 14.48 -39.99 -1.64
C LEU A 304 14.33 -39.84 -3.16
N VAL A 305 14.35 -38.61 -3.66
CA VAL A 305 14.33 -38.32 -5.10
C VAL A 305 15.69 -38.65 -5.69
N ASN A 306 15.80 -39.76 -6.43
CA ASN A 306 17.07 -40.28 -6.94
C ASN A 306 17.30 -39.97 -8.43
N ALA A 307 16.23 -39.96 -9.24
CA ALA A 307 16.32 -39.46 -10.61
C ALA A 307 16.49 -37.93 -10.66
N ALA A 308 17.02 -37.40 -11.76
CA ALA A 308 17.22 -35.96 -11.94
C ALA A 308 15.91 -35.16 -11.81
N THR A 309 14.80 -35.75 -12.23
CA THR A 309 13.45 -35.24 -12.05
C THR A 309 12.56 -36.44 -11.79
N VAL A 310 11.66 -36.31 -10.81
CA VAL A 310 10.61 -37.29 -10.53
C VAL A 310 9.29 -36.54 -10.47
N THR A 311 8.34 -37.00 -11.27
CA THR A 311 6.94 -36.59 -11.20
C THR A 311 6.16 -37.59 -10.39
N ILE A 312 5.45 -37.10 -9.37
CA ILE A 312 4.38 -37.84 -8.69
C ILE A 312 3.07 -37.32 -9.26
N GLY A 313 2.55 -38.01 -10.26
CA GLY A 313 1.27 -37.70 -10.91
C GLY A 313 0.11 -38.52 -10.33
N GLY A 314 -1.04 -38.47 -11.01
CA GLY A 314 -2.26 -39.15 -10.55
C GLY A 314 -3.11 -38.29 -9.62
N SER A 315 -4.31 -38.75 -9.31
CA SER A 315 -5.29 -38.02 -8.48
C SER A 315 -5.23 -38.37 -6.98
N GLY A 316 -4.23 -39.14 -6.58
CA GLY A 316 -4.09 -39.71 -5.26
C GLY A 316 -3.48 -38.74 -4.25
N VAL A 317 -3.22 -39.27 -3.07
CA VAL A 317 -2.70 -38.52 -1.92
C VAL A 317 -1.47 -39.21 -1.36
N ILE A 318 -0.42 -38.42 -1.11
CA ILE A 318 0.60 -38.75 -0.12
C ILE A 318 0.16 -38.12 1.21
N GLU A 319 -0.08 -38.96 2.20
CA GLU A 319 -0.48 -38.55 3.55
C GLU A 319 0.66 -38.83 4.53
N MET A 320 1.23 -37.75 5.08
CA MET A 320 2.25 -37.82 6.13
C MET A 320 1.60 -37.81 7.51
N SER A 321 2.05 -38.70 8.41
CA SER A 321 1.65 -38.67 9.81
C SER A 321 1.97 -37.31 10.46
N ASP A 322 1.37 -37.02 11.61
CA ASP A 322 1.69 -35.82 12.39
C ASP A 322 3.06 -35.92 13.10
N ASN A 323 4.11 -36.07 12.31
CA ASN A 323 5.50 -36.19 12.77
C ASN A 323 6.46 -35.51 11.79
N ILE A 324 7.36 -34.67 12.32
CA ILE A 324 8.34 -33.90 11.52
C ILE A 324 9.37 -34.78 10.79
N GLN A 325 9.48 -36.07 11.15
CA GLN A 325 10.46 -36.99 10.58
C GLN A 325 9.99 -37.64 9.25
N ASN A 326 8.81 -37.29 8.74
CA ASN A 326 8.45 -37.55 7.35
C ASN A 326 9.21 -36.57 6.44
N ARG A 327 10.00 -37.06 5.48
CA ARG A 327 10.84 -36.17 4.65
C ARG A 327 10.88 -36.53 3.18
N PHE A 328 11.04 -35.51 2.34
CA PHE A 328 11.36 -35.60 0.92
C PHE A 328 12.68 -34.90 0.66
N TYR A 329 13.66 -35.53 0.00
CA TYR A 329 14.89 -34.82 -0.41
C TYR A 329 15.61 -35.48 -1.60
N GLY A 330 16.50 -34.72 -2.24
CA GLY A 330 17.28 -35.19 -3.39
C GLY A 330 18.55 -35.95 -3.00
N THR A 331 18.87 -37.03 -3.71
CA THR A 331 20.13 -37.79 -3.51
C THR A 331 21.22 -37.30 -4.48
N GLY A 332 22.47 -37.17 -3.99
CA GLY A 332 23.65 -37.02 -4.85
C GLY A 332 23.71 -35.76 -5.74
N GLY A 333 23.05 -34.66 -5.34
CA GLY A 333 23.04 -33.37 -6.05
C GLY A 333 21.67 -32.70 -6.01
N LEU A 334 21.52 -31.56 -6.71
CA LEU A 334 20.23 -30.88 -6.85
C LEU A 334 19.28 -31.72 -7.72
N ARG A 335 18.13 -32.10 -7.16
CA ARG A 335 17.06 -32.86 -7.85
C ARG A 335 15.79 -32.05 -8.00
N ARG A 336 14.82 -32.54 -8.77
CA ARG A 336 13.49 -31.94 -8.88
C ARG A 336 12.38 -32.93 -8.55
N LEU A 337 11.52 -32.55 -7.62
CA LEU A 337 10.24 -33.18 -7.36
C LEU A 337 9.15 -32.37 -8.09
N VAL A 338 8.30 -33.05 -8.86
CA VAL A 338 7.11 -32.47 -9.46
C VAL A 338 5.88 -33.10 -8.80
N ASN A 339 5.09 -32.30 -8.09
CA ASN A 339 3.77 -32.70 -7.58
C ASN A 339 2.73 -32.42 -8.67
N GLY A 340 2.18 -33.47 -9.30
CA GLY A 340 1.31 -33.34 -10.46
C GLY A 340 -0.01 -32.62 -10.18
N SER A 341 -0.67 -32.11 -11.22
CA SER A 341 -1.80 -31.17 -11.11
C SER A 341 -3.03 -31.65 -10.33
N GLU A 342 -3.25 -32.96 -10.26
CA GLU A 342 -4.37 -33.56 -9.51
C GLU A 342 -3.92 -34.21 -8.21
N HIS A 343 -2.60 -34.21 -7.93
CA HIS A 343 -2.01 -34.92 -6.81
C HIS A 343 -1.94 -34.03 -5.57
N THR A 344 -2.11 -34.65 -4.39
CA THR A 344 -2.03 -33.97 -3.09
C THR A 344 -0.90 -34.54 -2.24
N ILE A 345 -0.11 -33.66 -1.63
CA ILE A 345 0.82 -33.99 -0.54
C ILE A 345 0.31 -33.26 0.70
N ARG A 346 0.01 -33.99 1.78
CA ARG A 346 -0.51 -33.38 3.02
C ARG A 346 0.07 -34.01 4.28
N GLY A 347 -0.15 -33.36 5.43
CA GLY A 347 0.26 -33.85 6.74
C GLY A 347 1.34 -33.00 7.41
N THR A 348 2.23 -33.65 8.16
CA THR A 348 3.40 -33.02 8.81
C THR A 348 4.69 -33.57 8.20
N GLY A 349 5.69 -32.70 7.98
CA GLY A 349 7.01 -33.16 7.57
C GLY A 349 7.90 -32.06 7.00
N GLN A 350 8.90 -32.49 6.23
CA GLN A 350 9.83 -31.59 5.54
C GLN A 350 9.97 -31.96 4.06
N ILE A 351 9.89 -30.99 3.16
CA ILE A 351 10.17 -31.15 1.73
C ILE A 351 11.41 -30.31 1.39
N GLY A 352 12.46 -31.00 0.94
CA GLY A 352 13.81 -30.45 0.76
C GLY A 352 14.65 -30.53 2.03
N LEU A 353 15.98 -30.61 1.88
CA LEU A 353 16.91 -30.63 3.01
C LEU A 353 18.25 -29.99 2.59
N ASN A 354 18.57 -28.81 3.10
CA ASN A 354 19.81 -28.08 2.78
C ASN A 354 20.03 -27.87 1.27
N LEU A 355 19.05 -27.26 0.59
CA LEU A 355 19.15 -26.82 -0.81
C LEU A 355 19.33 -27.94 -1.86
N ASN A 356 19.10 -29.22 -1.52
CA ASN A 356 19.31 -30.35 -2.44
C ASN A 356 18.10 -30.70 -3.34
N LEU A 357 17.00 -29.97 -3.23
CA LEU A 357 15.77 -30.26 -3.94
C LEU A 357 15.12 -28.98 -4.47
N ASN A 358 14.67 -29.03 -5.72
CA ASN A 358 13.70 -28.10 -6.29
C ASN A 358 12.31 -28.73 -6.29
N LEU A 359 11.29 -27.91 -6.03
CA LEU A 359 9.90 -28.29 -6.12
C LEU A 359 9.22 -27.60 -7.31
N THR A 360 8.53 -28.37 -8.15
CA THR A 360 7.48 -27.88 -9.04
C THR A 360 6.15 -28.39 -8.47
N ASN A 361 5.35 -27.50 -7.89
CA ASN A 361 4.04 -27.85 -7.38
C ASN A 361 2.96 -27.45 -8.39
N ASP A 362 2.43 -28.42 -9.15
CA ASP A 362 1.27 -28.21 -10.03
C ASP A 362 -0.05 -28.56 -9.31
N GLY A 363 0.01 -29.41 -8.28
CA GLY A 363 -1.13 -29.86 -7.47
C GLY A 363 -1.28 -29.12 -6.13
N LEU A 364 -1.64 -29.86 -5.09
CA LEU A 364 -1.81 -29.33 -3.73
C LEU A 364 -0.70 -29.82 -2.79
N VAL A 365 -0.07 -28.89 -2.07
CA VAL A 365 0.69 -29.17 -0.84
C VAL A 365 -0.04 -28.51 0.32
N ASP A 366 -0.52 -29.30 1.29
CA ASP A 366 -1.33 -28.80 2.40
C ASP A 366 -0.76 -29.20 3.76
N ALA A 367 -0.36 -28.21 4.55
CA ALA A 367 -0.03 -28.40 5.96
C ALA A 367 -1.33 -28.41 6.78
N ASP A 368 -1.95 -29.57 6.91
CA ASP A 368 -3.26 -29.79 7.54
C ASP A 368 -3.17 -30.40 8.96
N GLN A 369 -1.96 -30.45 9.53
CA GLN A 369 -1.67 -31.01 10.86
C GLN A 369 -0.92 -30.02 11.75
N PRO A 370 -1.01 -30.14 13.10
CA PRO A 370 -0.47 -29.16 14.05
C PRO A 370 1.04 -28.89 13.94
N ASN A 371 1.84 -29.91 13.60
CA ASN A 371 3.30 -29.74 13.47
C ASN A 371 3.72 -29.18 12.10
N GLY A 372 2.83 -29.20 11.10
CA GLY A 372 2.98 -28.51 9.83
C GLY A 372 4.04 -29.07 8.87
N ILE A 373 4.20 -28.40 7.73
CA ILE A 373 5.18 -28.74 6.69
C ILE A 373 6.24 -27.64 6.62
N THR A 374 7.53 -28.01 6.58
CA THR A 374 8.62 -27.09 6.20
C THR A 374 9.06 -27.36 4.76
N LEU A 375 9.08 -26.32 3.93
CA LEU A 375 9.75 -26.31 2.63
C LEU A 375 11.14 -25.68 2.81
N ASP A 376 12.19 -26.50 2.71
CA ASP A 376 13.61 -26.12 2.79
C ASP A 376 14.31 -26.55 1.48
N LEU A 377 13.98 -25.82 0.43
CA LEU A 377 14.34 -26.12 -0.95
C LEU A 377 15.55 -25.29 -1.37
N SER A 378 15.99 -25.41 -2.63
CA SER A 378 17.08 -24.57 -3.13
C SER A 378 16.65 -23.10 -3.31
N ASP A 379 17.63 -22.21 -3.36
CA ASP A 379 17.41 -20.77 -3.50
C ASP A 379 16.84 -20.35 -4.88
N LEU A 380 16.82 -21.24 -5.89
CA LEU A 380 16.39 -20.92 -7.25
C LEU A 380 15.69 -22.08 -7.97
N GLY A 381 14.67 -21.74 -8.75
CA GLY A 381 14.02 -22.68 -9.68
C GLY A 381 12.94 -23.56 -9.06
N ASN A 382 12.38 -23.17 -7.91
CA ASN A 382 11.11 -23.71 -7.44
C ASN A 382 9.95 -22.97 -8.11
N VAL A 383 8.90 -23.71 -8.44
CA VAL A 383 7.71 -23.21 -9.12
C VAL A 383 6.49 -23.68 -8.35
N ASN A 384 5.58 -22.75 -8.05
CA ASN A 384 4.23 -23.08 -7.61
C ASN A 384 3.25 -22.68 -8.73
N ALA A 385 2.66 -23.67 -9.39
CA ALA A 385 1.59 -23.51 -10.37
C ALA A 385 0.24 -24.05 -9.86
N GLY A 386 0.24 -24.77 -8.75
CA GLY A 386 -0.94 -25.23 -8.02
C GLY A 386 -1.16 -24.41 -6.76
N VAL A 387 -1.36 -25.08 -5.62
CA VAL A 387 -1.64 -24.44 -4.32
C VAL A 387 -0.65 -24.90 -3.26
N LEU A 388 0.01 -23.93 -2.62
CA LEU A 388 0.71 -24.10 -1.35
C LEU A 388 -0.22 -23.63 -0.23
N GLN A 389 -0.70 -24.55 0.60
CA GLN A 389 -1.75 -24.31 1.59
C GLN A 389 -1.32 -24.65 3.02
N ALA A 390 -1.84 -23.87 3.98
CA ALA A 390 -1.98 -24.29 5.37
C ALA A 390 -3.47 -24.30 5.74
N SER A 391 -3.92 -25.37 6.40
CA SER A 391 -5.32 -25.55 6.80
C SER A 391 -5.43 -26.21 8.17
N SER A 392 -6.62 -26.23 8.77
CA SER A 392 -6.93 -26.95 10.02
C SER A 392 -5.98 -26.63 11.18
N GLY A 393 -5.53 -25.37 11.31
CA GLY A 393 -4.57 -24.93 12.33
C GLY A 393 -3.11 -25.36 12.10
N GLY A 394 -2.80 -25.98 10.96
CA GLY A 394 -1.44 -26.35 10.57
C GLY A 394 -0.61 -25.14 10.11
N THR A 395 0.72 -25.32 10.07
CA THR A 395 1.64 -24.30 9.53
C THR A 395 2.38 -24.82 8.31
N LEU A 396 2.29 -24.12 7.18
CA LEU A 396 3.22 -24.28 6.06
C LEU A 396 4.34 -23.25 6.18
N ARG A 397 5.58 -23.69 6.38
CA ARG A 397 6.75 -22.82 6.51
C ARG A 397 7.59 -22.86 5.24
N ILE A 398 7.73 -21.72 4.56
CA ILE A 398 8.63 -21.56 3.42
C ILE A 398 9.93 -20.94 3.93
N LEU A 399 10.99 -21.74 3.97
CA LEU A 399 12.27 -21.38 4.59
C LEU A 399 13.35 -21.18 3.54
N ASN A 400 13.94 -19.99 3.49
CA ASN A 400 15.08 -19.61 2.65
C ASN A 400 14.95 -19.99 1.16
N SER A 401 13.72 -20.17 0.68
CA SER A 401 13.43 -20.71 -0.65
C SER A 401 12.85 -19.62 -1.54
N ALA A 402 13.23 -19.60 -2.82
CA ALA A 402 12.59 -18.73 -3.81
C ALA A 402 11.57 -19.50 -4.64
N PHE A 403 10.37 -18.94 -4.80
CA PHE A 403 9.30 -19.48 -5.62
C PHE A 403 8.90 -18.49 -6.73
N ASP A 404 8.85 -18.99 -7.96
CA ASP A 404 7.94 -18.43 -8.96
C ASP A 404 6.53 -18.93 -8.65
N ASN A 405 5.68 -18.01 -8.23
CA ASN A 405 4.29 -18.24 -7.86
C ASN A 405 3.33 -17.57 -8.87
N SER A 406 3.81 -17.13 -10.04
CA SER A 406 3.04 -16.33 -10.99
C SER A 406 1.77 -17.01 -11.52
N THR A 407 1.71 -18.35 -11.53
CA THR A 407 0.54 -19.13 -11.95
C THR A 407 -0.13 -19.90 -10.82
N GLY A 408 0.43 -19.86 -9.61
CA GLY A 408 -0.06 -20.62 -8.45
C GLY A 408 -0.64 -19.72 -7.36
N VAL A 409 -1.10 -20.34 -6.28
CA VAL A 409 -1.71 -19.68 -5.13
C VAL A 409 -0.96 -20.06 -3.86
N ILE A 410 -0.73 -19.08 -2.98
CA ILE A 410 -0.35 -19.32 -1.58
C ILE A 410 -1.58 -19.01 -0.71
N ARG A 411 -2.03 -19.98 0.08
CA ARG A 411 -3.31 -19.91 0.78
C ARG A 411 -3.24 -20.32 2.25
N ALA A 412 -3.93 -19.58 3.11
CA ALA A 412 -4.13 -19.95 4.52
C ALA A 412 -5.64 -19.93 4.88
N ILE A 413 -6.19 -21.07 5.32
CA ILE A 413 -7.63 -21.21 5.66
C ILE A 413 -7.78 -21.97 6.98
N ASP A 414 -8.97 -21.98 7.59
CA ASP A 414 -9.28 -22.82 8.76
C ASP A 414 -8.21 -22.74 9.88
N ASP A 415 -7.91 -21.54 10.39
CA ASP A 415 -6.83 -21.26 11.38
C ASP A 415 -5.39 -21.57 10.91
N GLY A 416 -5.20 -21.98 9.65
CA GLY A 416 -3.89 -22.30 9.08
C GLY A 416 -2.98 -21.08 8.94
N VAL A 417 -1.66 -21.30 9.00
CA VAL A 417 -0.66 -20.23 8.85
C VAL A 417 0.36 -20.59 7.77
N VAL A 418 0.50 -19.75 6.75
CA VAL A 418 1.66 -19.82 5.85
C VAL A 418 2.72 -18.84 6.33
N ARG A 419 3.90 -19.33 6.69
CA ARG A 419 4.99 -18.53 7.23
C ARG A 419 6.12 -18.36 6.21
N LEU A 420 6.46 -17.12 5.90
CA LEU A 420 7.55 -16.75 5.01
C LEU A 420 8.79 -16.39 5.84
N GLU A 421 9.83 -17.21 5.75
CA GLU A 421 11.05 -17.09 6.54
C GLU A 421 12.28 -17.05 5.64
N GLY A 422 12.77 -15.85 5.33
CA GLY A 422 13.81 -15.67 4.30
C GLY A 422 13.36 -16.08 2.89
N ALA A 423 12.05 -16.18 2.67
CA ALA A 423 11.48 -16.64 1.41
C ALA A 423 11.41 -15.51 0.38
N ASN A 424 11.63 -15.84 -0.90
CA ASN A 424 11.45 -14.91 -2.01
C ASN A 424 10.27 -15.36 -2.87
N ILE A 425 9.18 -14.60 -2.86
CA ILE A 425 7.95 -14.96 -3.59
C ILE A 425 7.74 -13.99 -4.76
N ASN A 426 7.69 -14.54 -5.97
CA ASN A 426 7.49 -13.80 -7.20
C ASN A 426 6.12 -14.13 -7.80
N GLY A 427 5.17 -13.20 -7.76
CA GLY A 427 3.87 -13.32 -8.40
C GLY A 427 2.81 -14.07 -7.58
N GLY A 428 1.59 -14.08 -8.14
CA GLY A 428 0.46 -14.86 -7.68
C GLY A 428 -0.27 -14.32 -6.44
N PRO A 429 -1.50 -14.81 -6.21
CA PRO A 429 -2.33 -14.38 -5.09
C PRO A 429 -1.92 -15.03 -3.75
N PHE A 430 -2.06 -14.19 -2.72
CA PHE A 430 -2.01 -14.50 -1.29
C PHE A 430 -3.45 -14.49 -0.77
N GLU A 431 -4.01 -15.66 -0.57
CA GLU A 431 -5.40 -15.84 -0.17
C GLU A 431 -5.49 -16.25 1.30
N THR A 432 -6.36 -15.58 2.06
CA THR A 432 -6.72 -16.04 3.40
C THR A 432 -8.23 -16.10 3.56
N ALA A 433 -8.72 -17.10 4.27
CA ALA A 433 -10.12 -17.18 4.68
C ALA A 433 -10.21 -17.56 6.17
N ASP A 434 -11.38 -17.32 6.75
CA ASP A 434 -11.63 -17.51 8.18
C ASP A 434 -10.60 -16.76 9.03
N SER A 435 -9.91 -17.44 9.93
CA SER A 435 -8.82 -16.93 10.78
C SER A 435 -7.42 -17.25 10.23
N GLY A 436 -7.33 -17.76 9.00
CA GLY A 436 -6.05 -18.06 8.36
C GLY A 436 -5.21 -16.81 8.11
N ALA A 437 -3.89 -16.95 8.15
CA ALA A 437 -2.96 -15.83 7.96
C ALA A 437 -1.73 -16.21 7.15
N ILE A 438 -1.26 -15.29 6.30
CA ILE A 438 0.10 -15.36 5.73
C ILE A 438 0.98 -14.44 6.58
N GLN A 439 2.09 -14.97 7.10
CA GLN A 439 2.90 -14.30 8.12
C GLN A 439 4.35 -14.14 7.67
N LEU A 440 4.84 -12.90 7.73
CA LEU A 440 6.26 -12.57 7.60
C LEU A 440 7.01 -12.87 8.91
N THR A 441 8.33 -12.93 8.88
CA THR A 441 9.15 -13.21 10.07
C THR A 441 10.37 -12.30 10.14
N SER A 442 11.17 -12.44 11.21
CA SER A 442 12.42 -11.70 11.38
C SER A 442 13.50 -12.03 10.35
N ASN A 443 13.37 -13.17 9.67
CA ASN A 443 14.20 -13.49 8.51
C ASN A 443 13.55 -12.85 7.29
N ALA A 444 14.09 -11.69 6.92
CA ALA A 444 13.47 -10.81 5.94
C ALA A 444 13.16 -11.53 4.63
N SER A 445 11.90 -11.46 4.20
CA SER A 445 11.39 -12.10 2.98
C SER A 445 11.35 -11.10 1.82
N GLY A 446 11.48 -11.58 0.58
CA GLY A 446 11.35 -10.77 -0.63
C GLY A 446 10.00 -10.98 -1.32
N LEU A 447 9.28 -9.91 -1.65
CA LEU A 447 8.03 -9.95 -2.41
C LEU A 447 8.18 -9.18 -3.72
N ALA A 448 7.72 -9.77 -4.82
CA ALA A 448 7.67 -9.13 -6.14
C ALA A 448 6.40 -9.55 -6.89
N GLY A 449 5.58 -8.60 -7.35
CA GLY A 449 4.41 -8.90 -8.17
C GLY A 449 3.29 -9.69 -7.48
N VAL A 450 3.33 -9.82 -6.16
CA VAL A 450 2.32 -10.56 -5.38
C VAL A 450 0.98 -9.80 -5.34
N GLN A 451 -0.12 -10.53 -5.24
CA GLN A 451 -1.45 -9.96 -5.00
C GLN A 451 -1.96 -10.38 -3.61
N ILE A 452 -2.03 -9.44 -2.67
CA ILE A 452 -2.56 -9.68 -1.33
C ILE A 452 -4.08 -9.55 -1.41
N LEU A 453 -4.80 -10.68 -1.30
CA LEU A 453 -6.27 -10.72 -1.31
C LEU A 453 -6.87 -10.85 0.10
N GLY A 454 -6.05 -11.25 1.07
CA GLY A 454 -6.45 -11.51 2.44
C GLY A 454 -5.55 -10.83 3.46
N LEU A 455 -5.29 -11.51 4.57
CA LEU A 455 -4.49 -11.02 5.68
C LEU A 455 -3.00 -11.38 5.49
N LEU A 456 -2.17 -10.36 5.26
CA LEU A 456 -0.72 -10.43 5.40
C LEU A 456 -0.31 -9.84 6.76
N GLN A 457 0.22 -10.66 7.65
CA GLN A 457 0.71 -10.22 8.95
C GLN A 457 2.22 -9.98 8.91
N GLN A 458 2.65 -8.83 9.42
CA GLN A 458 4.04 -8.49 9.66
C GLN A 458 4.23 -8.23 11.17
N PRO A 459 4.61 -9.27 11.93
CA PRO A 459 4.81 -9.16 13.38
C PRO A 459 5.91 -8.17 13.80
N ASP A 460 5.99 -7.90 15.10
CA ASP A 460 7.13 -7.19 15.70
C ASP A 460 8.47 -7.84 15.31
N ASN A 461 9.46 -7.03 14.95
CA ASN A 461 10.78 -7.47 14.47
C ASN A 461 10.76 -8.25 13.14
N ALA A 462 9.66 -8.20 12.37
CA ALA A 462 9.58 -8.80 11.04
C ALA A 462 9.85 -7.78 9.94
N ASP A 463 10.68 -8.18 8.98
CA ASP A 463 11.17 -7.32 7.89
C ASP A 463 10.73 -7.89 6.54
N VAL A 464 10.51 -7.02 5.54
CA VAL A 464 10.19 -7.45 4.18
C VAL A 464 10.79 -6.52 3.12
N TYR A 465 11.34 -7.11 2.06
CA TYR A 465 11.86 -6.42 0.89
C TYR A 465 10.83 -6.44 -0.24
N LEU A 466 10.43 -5.26 -0.71
CA LEU A 466 9.63 -5.10 -1.90
C LEU A 466 10.55 -4.95 -3.12
N ASN A 467 10.63 -6.02 -3.92
CA ASN A 467 11.54 -6.16 -5.06
C ASN A 467 10.88 -5.78 -6.40
N ALA A 468 9.57 -5.56 -6.42
CA ALA A 468 8.80 -5.04 -7.56
C ALA A 468 7.46 -4.48 -7.04
N ASP A 469 6.64 -3.94 -7.93
CA ASP A 469 5.25 -3.56 -7.64
C ASP A 469 4.46 -4.75 -7.08
N LEU A 470 3.45 -4.45 -6.26
CA LEU A 470 2.48 -5.43 -5.76
C LEU A 470 1.08 -4.84 -5.75
N THR A 471 0.07 -5.71 -5.69
CA THR A 471 -1.33 -5.32 -5.51
C THR A 471 -1.77 -5.73 -4.12
N ASN A 472 -2.30 -4.80 -3.33
CA ASN A 472 -2.92 -5.07 -2.05
C ASN A 472 -4.42 -4.77 -2.16
N ASP A 473 -5.24 -5.81 -2.23
CA ASP A 473 -6.71 -5.76 -2.17
C ASP A 473 -7.23 -6.28 -0.81
N GLY A 474 -6.34 -6.56 0.13
CA GLY A 474 -6.62 -7.13 1.44
C GLY A 474 -6.15 -6.24 2.60
N LEU A 475 -5.75 -6.87 3.71
CA LEU A 475 -5.18 -6.21 4.89
C LEU A 475 -3.74 -6.65 5.08
N TRP A 476 -2.81 -5.71 4.96
CA TRP A 476 -1.44 -5.88 5.42
C TRP A 476 -1.30 -5.23 6.80
N SER A 477 -1.24 -6.06 7.84
CA SER A 477 -1.14 -5.63 9.24
C SER A 477 0.33 -5.60 9.69
N MET A 478 0.88 -4.41 9.92
CA MET A 478 2.19 -4.20 10.54
C MET A 478 2.04 -4.03 12.05
N GLN A 479 2.62 -4.94 12.82
CA GLN A 479 2.30 -5.15 14.24
C GLN A 479 3.51 -4.89 15.14
N SER A 480 4.23 -3.78 14.92
CA SER A 480 5.34 -3.42 15.82
C SER A 480 4.85 -3.26 17.27
N ALA A 481 5.63 -3.81 18.19
CA ALA A 481 5.45 -3.77 19.64
C ALA A 481 6.68 -3.18 20.37
N GLY A 482 7.51 -2.43 19.63
CA GLY A 482 8.69 -1.74 20.14
C GLY A 482 10.00 -2.09 19.42
N ASN A 483 10.01 -3.14 18.60
CA ASN A 483 11.12 -3.44 17.69
C ASN A 483 10.80 -2.94 16.28
N LEU A 484 11.86 -2.82 15.46
CA LEU A 484 11.73 -2.36 14.07
C LEU A 484 10.92 -3.38 13.28
N THR A 485 9.87 -2.90 12.63
CA THR A 485 9.05 -3.69 11.69
C THR A 485 9.11 -2.97 10.37
N ASP A 486 10.06 -3.38 9.52
CA ASP A 486 10.48 -2.61 8.36
C ASP A 486 9.93 -3.15 7.04
N VAL A 487 9.47 -2.23 6.19
CA VAL A 487 9.22 -2.44 4.76
C VAL A 487 10.31 -1.73 3.98
N TYR A 488 11.15 -2.53 3.32
CA TYR A 488 12.25 -2.05 2.51
C TYR A 488 11.82 -1.92 1.04
N ILE A 489 11.88 -0.70 0.50
CA ILE A 489 11.71 -0.46 -0.92
C ILE A 489 13.03 -0.80 -1.62
N ASN A 490 13.09 -1.96 -2.29
CA ASN A 490 14.32 -2.51 -2.84
C ASN A 490 14.47 -2.32 -4.36
N ALA A 491 13.37 -2.14 -5.08
CA ALA A 491 13.37 -1.67 -6.47
C ALA A 491 13.45 -0.14 -6.56
N ASP A 492 13.84 0.39 -7.73
CA ASP A 492 13.93 1.84 -7.97
C ASP A 492 12.60 2.56 -7.72
N THR A 493 11.51 1.88 -8.02
CA THR A 493 10.14 2.32 -7.76
C THR A 493 9.32 1.09 -7.41
N VAL A 494 8.52 1.20 -6.35
CA VAL A 494 7.54 0.19 -5.96
C VAL A 494 6.20 0.88 -5.80
N THR A 495 5.21 0.39 -6.53
CA THR A 495 3.81 0.73 -6.38
C THR A 495 3.14 -0.32 -5.51
N ILE A 496 2.49 0.13 -4.44
CA ILE A 496 1.50 -0.65 -3.70
C ILE A 496 0.13 -0.23 -4.25
N GLY A 497 -0.36 -0.98 -5.23
CA GLY A 497 -1.66 -0.77 -5.85
C GLY A 497 -2.79 -1.51 -5.13
N GLY A 498 -3.97 -1.57 -5.77
CA GLY A 498 -5.15 -2.22 -5.21
C GLY A 498 -5.98 -1.30 -4.32
N ASN A 499 -7.03 -1.84 -3.72
CA ASN A 499 -7.98 -1.10 -2.87
C ASN A 499 -7.91 -1.47 -1.38
N GLY A 500 -6.88 -2.24 -1.01
CA GLY A 500 -6.63 -2.72 0.34
C GLY A 500 -5.98 -1.67 1.23
N VAL A 501 -5.62 -2.14 2.43
CA VAL A 501 -5.07 -1.30 3.50
C VAL A 501 -3.75 -1.88 4.00
N VAL A 502 -2.74 -1.02 4.12
CA VAL A 502 -1.62 -1.23 5.05
C VAL A 502 -2.01 -0.56 6.37
N GLU A 503 -2.13 -1.37 7.42
CA GLU A 503 -2.46 -0.91 8.77
C GLU A 503 -1.24 -1.07 9.67
N MET A 504 -0.71 0.07 10.13
CA MET A 504 0.40 0.11 11.07
C MET A 504 -0.12 0.23 12.51
N SER A 505 0.43 -0.58 13.43
CA SER A 505 0.14 -0.45 14.86
C SER A 505 0.48 0.95 15.40
N ASP A 506 -0.07 1.30 16.57
CA ASP A 506 0.24 2.55 17.29
C ASP A 506 1.68 2.53 17.86
N ASN A 507 2.67 2.55 16.97
CA ASN A 507 4.09 2.49 17.29
C ASN A 507 4.94 3.20 16.22
N SER A 508 5.95 3.95 16.64
CA SER A 508 6.87 4.66 15.73
C SER A 508 7.82 3.73 14.97
N GLN A 509 7.90 2.46 15.34
CA GLN A 509 8.84 1.49 14.77
C GLN A 509 8.26 0.71 13.57
N ASN A 510 7.04 1.01 13.13
CA ASN A 510 6.57 0.63 11.79
C ASN A 510 7.23 1.56 10.77
N ARG A 511 8.00 1.05 9.81
CA ARG A 511 8.79 1.92 8.91
C ARG A 511 8.76 1.48 7.45
N PHE A 512 8.75 2.46 6.55
CA PHE A 512 8.98 2.31 5.12
C PHE A 512 10.24 3.08 4.71
N TYR A 513 11.20 2.46 4.03
CA TYR A 513 12.37 3.18 3.52
C TYR A 513 13.08 2.49 2.36
N GLY A 514 13.89 3.24 1.61
CA GLY A 514 14.64 2.73 0.46
C GLY A 514 15.93 1.99 0.84
N THR A 515 16.24 0.90 0.12
CA THR A 515 17.56 0.24 0.20
C THR A 515 18.56 0.89 -0.77
N GLY A 516 19.80 1.11 -0.33
CA GLY A 516 20.94 1.25 -1.26
C GLY A 516 20.87 2.35 -2.33
N GLY A 517 20.35 3.52 -2.02
CA GLY A 517 20.21 4.67 -2.93
C GLY A 517 18.85 5.36 -2.76
N LEU A 518 18.58 6.40 -3.56
CA LEU A 518 17.26 7.04 -3.58
C LEU A 518 16.25 6.13 -4.27
N ARG A 519 15.18 5.76 -3.55
CA ARG A 519 14.07 4.93 -4.08
C ARG A 519 12.75 5.69 -4.10
N ARG A 520 11.71 5.13 -4.72
CA ARG A 520 10.36 5.70 -4.72
C ARG A 520 9.31 4.70 -4.25
N LEU A 521 8.50 5.12 -3.29
CA LEU A 521 7.25 4.46 -2.92
C LEU A 521 6.09 5.18 -3.65
N VAL A 522 5.22 4.41 -4.29
CA VAL A 522 3.96 4.90 -4.85
C VAL A 522 2.81 4.24 -4.08
N ASN A 523 2.00 5.05 -3.40
CA ASN A 523 0.73 4.61 -2.80
C ASN A 523 -0.38 4.75 -3.84
N GLY A 524 -0.91 3.64 -4.35
CA GLY A 524 -1.86 3.65 -5.48
C GLY A 524 -3.18 4.34 -5.17
N SER A 525 -3.91 4.75 -6.21
CA SER A 525 -5.06 5.68 -6.11
C SER A 525 -6.23 5.24 -5.24
N GLU A 526 -6.43 3.93 -5.08
CA GLU A 526 -7.49 3.35 -4.22
C GLU A 526 -6.92 2.75 -2.92
N HIS A 527 -5.59 2.77 -2.77
CA HIS A 527 -4.91 2.11 -1.66
C HIS A 527 -4.81 3.05 -0.45
N THR A 528 -4.86 2.47 0.76
CA THR A 528 -4.75 3.20 2.01
C THR A 528 -3.54 2.74 2.81
N ILE A 529 -2.73 3.67 3.30
CA ILE A 529 -1.75 3.44 4.38
C ILE A 529 -2.25 4.21 5.61
N ARG A 530 -2.43 3.52 6.74
CA ARG A 530 -2.91 4.17 7.98
C ARG A 530 -2.19 3.67 9.22
N GLY A 531 -2.37 4.37 10.34
CA GLY A 531 -1.82 3.98 11.64
C GLY A 531 -0.78 4.96 12.18
N SER A 532 0.33 4.42 12.68
CA SER A 532 1.50 5.17 13.15
C SER A 532 2.80 4.61 12.58
N GLY A 533 3.83 5.44 12.47
CA GLY A 533 5.13 4.99 12.02
C GLY A 533 5.93 6.04 11.30
N GLN A 534 6.85 5.60 10.45
CA GLN A 534 7.71 6.48 9.68
C GLN A 534 7.75 6.06 8.20
N ILE A 535 7.57 7.00 7.30
CA ILE A 535 7.75 6.80 5.85
C ILE A 535 8.91 7.69 5.38
N GLY A 536 9.99 7.04 4.96
CA GLY A 536 11.30 7.63 4.72
C GLY A 536 12.17 7.69 5.98
N LEU A 537 13.49 7.54 5.84
CA LEU A 537 14.46 7.65 6.94
C LEU A 537 15.65 8.48 6.47
N ASN A 538 15.76 9.72 6.95
CA ASN A 538 16.85 10.64 6.59
C ASN A 538 17.03 10.79 5.06
N LEU A 539 15.95 11.08 4.35
CA LEU A 539 15.98 11.47 2.93
C LEU A 539 16.51 10.36 1.97
N ASN A 540 16.21 9.08 2.22
CA ASN A 540 16.52 7.98 1.29
C ASN A 540 15.33 7.52 0.42
N LEU A 541 14.17 8.15 0.55
CA LEU A 541 12.94 7.75 -0.11
C LEU A 541 12.20 8.97 -0.67
N ASN A 542 11.71 8.85 -1.89
CA ASN A 542 10.68 9.71 -2.48
C ASN A 542 9.30 9.05 -2.37
N LEU A 543 8.27 9.88 -2.24
CA LEU A 543 6.88 9.43 -2.18
C LEU A 543 6.05 10.01 -3.33
N THR A 544 5.29 9.16 -3.99
CA THR A 544 4.10 9.56 -4.78
C THR A 544 2.88 9.01 -4.07
N ASN A 545 2.05 9.88 -3.50
CA ASN A 545 0.79 9.49 -2.88
C ASN A 545 -0.37 9.77 -3.84
N ASP A 546 -0.90 8.74 -4.49
CA ASP A 546 -2.12 8.84 -5.30
C ASP A 546 -3.38 8.44 -4.50
N GLY A 547 -3.21 7.65 -3.44
CA GLY A 547 -4.29 7.18 -2.55
C GLY A 547 -4.41 7.96 -1.24
N LEU A 548 -4.73 7.26 -0.15
CA LEU A 548 -4.84 7.83 1.19
C LEU A 548 -3.65 7.43 2.07
N ILE A 549 -3.02 8.41 2.72
CA ILE A 549 -2.16 8.20 3.89
C ILE A 549 -2.83 8.89 5.07
N ASP A 550 -3.25 8.13 6.09
CA ASP A 550 -3.98 8.66 7.25
C ASP A 550 -3.30 8.34 8.57
N ALA A 551 -2.85 9.37 9.29
CA ALA A 551 -2.41 9.25 10.67
C ALA A 551 -3.64 9.25 11.60
N ASP A 552 -4.13 8.06 11.95
CA ASP A 552 -5.37 7.84 12.70
C ASP A 552 -5.16 7.34 14.15
N GLN A 553 -3.90 7.29 14.60
CA GLN A 553 -3.49 6.82 15.94
C GLN A 553 -2.74 7.90 16.73
N PRO A 554 -2.66 7.80 18.08
CA PRO A 554 -1.97 8.77 18.93
C PRO A 554 -0.48 8.97 18.59
N THR A 555 0.25 7.91 18.24
CA THR A 555 1.62 8.02 17.76
C THR A 555 1.60 8.54 16.31
N PRO A 556 2.44 9.51 15.93
CA PRO A 556 2.35 10.11 14.61
C PRO A 556 2.76 9.16 13.48
N ILE A 557 2.28 9.46 12.27
CA ILE A 557 3.01 9.12 11.04
C ILE A 557 3.98 10.25 10.77
N VAL A 558 5.26 9.95 10.58
CA VAL A 558 6.30 10.91 10.20
C VAL A 558 6.73 10.65 8.76
N LEU A 559 6.56 11.65 7.89
CA LEU A 559 7.10 11.68 6.54
C LEU A 559 8.45 12.40 6.58
N ASP A 560 9.54 11.64 6.43
CA ASP A 560 10.93 12.13 6.41
C ASP A 560 11.58 11.70 5.08
N LEU A 561 11.15 12.38 4.03
CA LEU A 561 11.40 12.09 2.62
C LEU A 561 12.37 13.12 2.04
N THR A 562 12.90 12.88 0.85
CA THR A 562 13.88 13.81 0.28
C THR A 562 13.31 15.19 -0.07
N ASP A 563 14.19 16.17 -0.22
CA ASP A 563 13.83 17.53 -0.59
C ASP A 563 13.33 17.67 -2.06
N ALA A 564 13.36 16.61 -2.88
CA ALA A 564 13.04 16.72 -4.31
C ALA A 564 12.18 15.58 -4.86
N GLY A 565 11.02 15.96 -5.41
CA GLY A 565 10.19 15.09 -6.26
C GLY A 565 9.17 14.23 -5.51
N ASN A 566 8.75 14.62 -4.31
CA ASN A 566 7.55 14.03 -3.71
C ASN A 566 6.30 14.69 -4.27
N VAL A 567 5.28 13.87 -4.51
CA VAL A 567 4.00 14.29 -5.09
C VAL A 567 2.88 13.76 -4.21
N ASN A 568 1.93 14.62 -3.90
CA ASN A 568 0.62 14.23 -3.36
C ASN A 568 -0.45 14.52 -4.42
N ALA A 569 -0.97 13.47 -5.03
CA ALA A 569 -2.13 13.51 -5.93
C ALA A 569 -3.41 12.90 -5.29
N GLY A 570 -3.26 12.23 -4.14
CA GLY A 570 -4.36 11.75 -3.30
C GLY A 570 -4.51 12.62 -2.05
N THR A 571 -4.68 11.98 -0.89
CA THR A 571 -4.89 12.67 0.39
C THR A 571 -3.81 12.31 1.40
N LEU A 572 -3.17 13.34 1.96
CA LEU A 572 -2.37 13.26 3.18
C LEU A 572 -3.24 13.74 4.36
N GLN A 573 -3.58 12.84 5.28
CA GLN A 573 -4.57 13.09 6.33
C GLN A 573 -4.03 12.84 7.74
N ALA A 574 -4.52 13.63 8.70
CA ALA A 574 -4.56 13.25 10.11
C ALA A 574 -6.02 13.23 10.58
N SER A 575 -6.49 12.10 11.11
CA SER A 575 -7.87 11.93 11.55
C SER A 575 -7.96 11.56 13.04
N GLY A 576 -9.15 11.70 13.62
CA GLY A 576 -9.38 11.36 15.03
C GLY A 576 -8.51 12.21 15.95
N ASN A 577 -7.60 11.60 16.72
CA ASN A 577 -6.61 12.29 17.55
C ASN A 577 -5.17 12.09 17.03
N GLY A 578 -5.01 11.64 15.79
CA GLY A 578 -3.72 11.36 15.20
C GLY A 578 -2.98 12.60 14.71
N THR A 579 -1.69 12.42 14.44
CA THR A 579 -0.82 13.48 13.92
C THR A 579 -0.02 13.00 12.72
N LEU A 580 -0.14 13.71 11.60
CA LEU A 580 0.72 13.52 10.44
C LEU A 580 1.81 14.58 10.46
N VAL A 581 3.08 14.18 10.57
CA VAL A 581 4.22 15.09 10.54
C VAL A 581 4.87 15.05 9.16
N ILE A 582 4.92 16.19 8.46
CA ILE A 582 5.72 16.36 7.25
C ILE A 582 7.01 17.06 7.66
N LEU A 583 8.11 16.30 7.70
CA LEU A 583 9.39 16.73 8.25
C LEU A 583 10.40 16.95 7.12
N ASN A 584 10.89 18.18 6.98
CA ASN A 584 11.94 18.59 6.01
C ASN A 584 11.68 18.13 4.56
N SER A 585 10.43 17.85 4.21
CA SER A 585 10.05 17.23 2.94
C SER A 585 9.33 18.24 2.05
N ASN A 586 9.65 18.24 0.76
CA ASN A 586 8.99 19.11 -0.21
C ASN A 586 7.93 18.31 -0.97
N PHE A 587 6.71 18.85 -1.08
CA PHE A 587 5.60 18.23 -1.79
C PHE A 587 5.03 19.15 -2.86
N ASP A 588 4.90 18.61 -4.08
CA ASP A 588 3.90 19.08 -5.04
C ASP A 588 2.55 18.48 -4.65
N ASN A 589 1.60 19.34 -4.29
CA ASN A 589 0.26 19.00 -3.84
C ASN A 589 -0.82 19.48 -4.82
N ALA A 590 -0.46 19.86 -6.06
CA ALA A 590 -1.39 20.46 -7.01
C ALA A 590 -2.62 19.59 -7.35
N ALA A 591 -2.46 18.26 -7.35
CA ALA A 591 -3.54 17.31 -7.65
C ALA A 591 -4.17 16.69 -6.39
N GLY A 592 -3.59 16.89 -5.21
CA GLY A 592 -3.97 16.24 -3.97
C GLY A 592 -4.57 17.20 -2.94
N VAL A 593 -4.83 16.66 -1.74
CA VAL A 593 -5.37 17.39 -0.58
C VAL A 593 -4.52 17.10 0.65
N ILE A 594 -4.25 18.12 1.46
CA ILE A 594 -3.75 17.95 2.83
C ILE A 594 -4.88 18.24 3.81
N ARG A 595 -5.22 17.27 4.66
CA ARG A 595 -6.48 17.27 5.42
C ARG A 595 -6.31 16.96 6.90
N ALA A 596 -7.02 17.67 7.77
CA ALA A 596 -7.14 17.33 9.18
C ALA A 596 -8.61 17.22 9.60
N THR A 597 -9.04 16.11 10.21
CA THR A 597 -10.43 15.90 10.63
C THR A 597 -10.52 15.53 12.12
N GLY A 598 -11.69 15.69 12.74
CA GLY A 598 -11.86 15.43 14.18
C GLY A 598 -10.99 16.36 15.03
N SER A 599 -10.03 15.81 15.77
CA SER A 599 -8.99 16.57 16.50
C SER A 599 -7.58 16.35 15.91
N GLY A 600 -7.50 15.82 14.69
CA GLY A 600 -6.26 15.48 14.01
C GLY A 600 -5.40 16.70 13.70
N VAL A 601 -4.08 16.50 13.62
CA VAL A 601 -3.12 17.56 13.34
C VAL A 601 -2.21 17.16 12.17
N VAL A 602 -2.20 17.95 11.10
CA VAL A 602 -1.12 17.87 10.11
C VAL A 602 -0.06 18.90 10.47
N SER A 603 1.12 18.45 10.88
CA SER A 603 2.23 19.27 11.33
C SER A 603 3.27 19.43 10.23
N LEU A 604 3.46 20.65 9.74
CA LEU A 604 4.50 21.00 8.77
C LEU A 604 5.74 21.50 9.52
N GLN A 605 6.87 20.78 9.41
CA GLN A 605 8.11 21.09 10.11
C GLN A 605 9.26 21.17 9.10
N GLY A 606 9.64 22.37 8.69
CA GLY A 606 10.63 22.56 7.61
C GLY A 606 10.18 22.04 6.24
N ALA A 607 8.90 21.68 6.10
CA ALA A 607 8.31 21.23 4.85
C ALA A 607 8.02 22.41 3.92
N ASN A 608 8.22 22.21 2.61
CA ASN A 608 7.73 23.13 1.58
C ASN A 608 6.56 22.50 0.83
N ILE A 609 5.40 23.16 0.85
CA ILE A 609 4.20 22.67 0.17
C ILE A 609 3.86 23.60 -0.98
N ALA A 610 3.73 23.02 -2.17
CA ALA A 610 3.32 23.69 -3.39
C ALA A 610 1.90 23.28 -3.79
N ASP A 611 1.04 24.27 -4.02
CA ASP A 611 -0.31 24.15 -4.56
C ASP A 611 -1.27 23.28 -3.73
N GLY A 612 -2.50 23.18 -4.21
CA GLY A 612 -3.56 22.35 -3.64
C GLY A 612 -4.18 22.88 -2.35
N PRO A 613 -5.33 22.31 -1.95
CA PRO A 613 -6.06 22.75 -0.78
C PRO A 613 -5.52 22.16 0.53
N PHE A 614 -5.56 23.00 1.56
CA PHE A 614 -5.58 22.61 2.97
C PHE A 614 -7.03 22.58 3.44
N GLU A 615 -7.46 21.45 3.97
CA GLU A 615 -8.83 21.24 4.46
C GLU A 615 -8.82 20.87 5.94
N THR A 616 -9.76 21.42 6.69
CA THR A 616 -9.99 20.99 8.08
C THR A 616 -11.46 20.82 8.37
N GLU A 617 -11.81 19.77 9.09
CA GLU A 617 -13.15 19.53 9.64
C GLU A 617 -13.09 19.47 11.17
N ASP A 618 -14.19 19.82 11.84
CA ASP A 618 -14.28 19.87 13.30
C ASP A 618 -13.17 20.72 13.95
N ASP A 619 -12.37 20.12 14.83
CA ASP A 619 -11.21 20.72 15.52
C ASP A 619 -9.88 20.38 14.85
N GLY A 620 -9.91 19.80 13.65
CA GLY A 620 -8.73 19.49 12.86
C GLY A 620 -7.93 20.76 12.52
N VAL A 621 -6.61 20.65 12.49
CA VAL A 621 -5.72 21.80 12.27
C VAL A 621 -4.52 21.44 11.38
N ILE A 622 -4.21 22.33 10.44
CA ILE A 622 -2.90 22.38 9.79
C ILE A 622 -1.97 23.25 10.64
N GLN A 623 -0.94 22.66 11.23
CA GLN A 623 0.00 23.35 12.13
C GLN A 623 1.32 23.65 11.43
N LEU A 624 1.68 24.92 11.37
CA LEU A 624 2.98 25.39 10.85
C LEU A 624 3.96 25.48 12.02
N THR A 625 5.02 24.66 12.10
CA THR A 625 5.86 24.59 13.32
C THR A 625 7.23 25.25 13.17
N THR A 626 8.09 25.09 14.19
CA THR A 626 9.52 25.43 14.15
C THR A 626 10.23 24.79 12.94
N ASN A 627 11.31 25.42 12.49
CA ASN A 627 12.12 25.07 11.31
C ASN A 627 11.66 25.59 9.94
N ALA A 628 10.90 26.69 9.88
CA ALA A 628 10.61 27.43 8.64
C ALA A 628 9.91 26.59 7.56
N SER A 629 8.59 26.54 7.58
CA SER A 629 7.81 25.91 6.50
C SER A 629 7.60 26.87 5.31
N GLY A 630 7.71 26.37 4.08
CA GLY A 630 7.44 27.16 2.88
C GLY A 630 6.07 26.84 2.26
N LEU A 631 5.34 27.88 1.83
CA LEU A 631 4.06 27.75 1.12
C LEU A 631 4.12 28.48 -0.22
N ILE A 632 3.58 27.88 -1.27
CA ILE A 632 3.43 28.48 -2.60
C ILE A 632 2.15 27.96 -3.25
N GLY A 633 1.24 28.84 -3.69
CA GLY A 633 0.02 28.45 -4.41
C GLY A 633 -1.04 27.71 -3.57
N VAL A 634 -0.82 27.56 -2.26
CA VAL A 634 -1.71 26.81 -1.38
C VAL A 634 -3.04 27.51 -1.18
N ALA A 635 -4.13 26.75 -1.10
CA ALA A 635 -5.47 27.24 -0.76
C ALA A 635 -5.91 26.74 0.64
N ASN A 636 -5.88 27.60 1.66
CA ASN A 636 -6.45 27.28 2.97
C ASN A 636 -7.98 27.42 2.97
N ASN A 637 -8.68 26.29 3.08
CA ASN A 637 -10.14 26.24 3.23
C ASN A 637 -10.57 25.86 4.67
N GLY A 638 -9.66 25.94 5.63
CA GLY A 638 -9.88 25.48 7.00
C GLY A 638 -9.09 26.27 8.05
N LYS A 639 -8.58 25.57 9.06
CA LYS A 639 -7.84 26.13 10.20
C LYS A 639 -6.33 25.90 10.03
N ILE A 640 -5.59 26.97 9.84
CA ILE A 640 -4.14 27.01 10.04
C ILE A 640 -3.83 27.52 11.45
N ARG A 641 -2.91 26.86 12.14
CA ARG A 641 -2.34 27.34 13.41
C ARG A 641 -0.83 27.52 13.29
N GLN A 642 -0.37 28.72 13.57
CA GLN A 642 1.04 29.07 13.70
C GLN A 642 1.32 29.38 15.18
N PRO A 643 1.87 28.42 15.95
CA PRO A 643 2.19 28.60 17.36
C PRO A 643 3.37 29.56 17.57
N ASP A 644 3.59 29.94 18.82
CA ASP A 644 4.75 30.73 19.25
C ASP A 644 6.08 30.14 18.75
N ASN A 645 6.99 31.01 18.28
CA ASN A 645 8.29 30.64 17.72
C ASN A 645 8.23 29.82 16.41
N ALA A 646 7.11 29.86 15.69
CA ALA A 646 7.00 29.24 14.37
C ALA A 646 7.15 30.26 13.24
N ASP A 647 8.01 29.91 12.28
CA ASP A 647 8.34 30.72 11.12
C ASP A 647 7.75 30.10 9.84
N VAL A 648 7.21 30.95 8.97
CA VAL A 648 6.59 30.54 7.69
C VAL A 648 7.12 31.40 6.56
N TYR A 649 7.48 30.80 5.43
CA TYR A 649 7.96 31.46 4.23
C TYR A 649 6.90 31.38 3.14
N LEU A 650 6.40 32.53 2.71
CA LEU A 650 5.53 32.63 1.54
C LEU A 650 6.40 32.80 0.29
N ASN A 651 6.56 31.70 -0.44
CA ASN A 651 7.35 31.61 -1.67
C ASN A 651 6.56 31.98 -2.92
N GLY A 652 5.26 32.21 -2.78
CA GLY A 652 4.34 32.73 -3.79
C GLY A 652 2.99 33.07 -3.16
N ASP A 653 1.99 33.32 -3.99
CA ASP A 653 0.64 33.68 -3.54
C ASP A 653 -0.01 32.55 -2.72
N VAL A 654 -0.91 32.93 -1.80
CA VAL A 654 -1.71 32.01 -0.99
C VAL A 654 -3.17 32.46 -1.05
N THR A 655 -4.09 31.50 -1.19
CA THR A 655 -5.53 31.76 -1.03
C THR A 655 -5.94 31.34 0.37
N ASN A 656 -6.38 32.27 1.21
CA ASN A 656 -6.90 31.99 2.53
C ASN A 656 -8.41 32.23 2.58
N ASN A 657 -9.20 31.16 2.51
CA ASN A 657 -10.66 31.18 2.69
C ASN A 657 -11.09 30.80 4.12
N GLY A 658 -10.14 30.37 4.95
CA GLY A 658 -10.36 29.94 6.33
C GLY A 658 -9.72 30.86 7.37
N THR A 659 -9.39 30.29 8.53
CA THR A 659 -8.71 31.01 9.61
C THR A 659 -7.24 30.60 9.66
N TRP A 660 -6.33 31.58 9.65
CA TRP A 660 -4.93 31.39 9.99
C TRP A 660 -4.64 32.11 11.31
N ALA A 661 -4.55 31.34 12.40
CA ALA A 661 -4.25 31.88 13.72
C ALA A 661 -2.73 31.99 13.94
N MET A 662 -2.21 33.21 14.08
CA MET A 662 -0.85 33.51 14.52
C MET A 662 -0.83 33.71 16.03
N GLN A 663 -0.19 32.81 16.76
CA GLN A 663 -0.34 32.67 18.21
C GLN A 663 0.95 32.96 18.97
N SER A 664 1.60 34.09 18.70
CA SER A 664 2.76 34.49 19.50
C SER A 664 2.40 34.64 20.98
N ALA A 665 3.28 34.12 21.84
CA ALA A 665 3.19 34.14 23.29
C ALA A 665 4.43 34.79 23.94
N GLY A 666 5.21 35.55 23.15
CA GLY A 666 6.40 36.29 23.60
C GLY A 666 7.62 36.09 22.72
N ASN A 667 7.65 35.05 21.89
CA ASN A 667 8.68 34.85 20.90
C ASN A 667 8.18 35.27 19.51
N PRO A 668 9.09 35.71 18.63
CA PRO A 668 8.77 35.96 17.23
C PRO A 668 7.96 34.83 16.59
N THR A 669 6.87 35.19 15.93
CA THR A 669 6.05 34.28 15.14
C THR A 669 5.89 34.94 13.77
N ASP A 670 6.73 34.51 12.84
CA ASP A 670 7.03 35.29 11.64
C ASP A 670 6.36 34.71 10.39
N VAL A 671 5.82 35.60 9.56
CA VAL A 671 5.47 35.33 8.17
C VAL A 671 6.44 36.10 7.28
N PHE A 672 7.34 35.36 6.64
CA PHE A 672 8.34 35.86 5.73
C PHE A 672 7.80 35.96 4.30
N ILE A 673 7.90 37.12 3.69
CA ILE A 673 7.61 37.30 2.26
C ILE A 673 8.87 37.01 1.45
N ASN A 674 8.88 35.89 0.73
CA ASN A 674 10.10 35.39 0.04
C ASN A 674 10.05 35.54 -1.49
N ALA A 675 8.87 35.80 -2.07
CA ALA A 675 8.72 36.23 -3.47
C ALA A 675 8.73 37.76 -3.61
N PRO A 676 9.05 38.35 -4.78
CA PRO A 676 9.06 39.80 -4.99
C PRO A 676 7.73 40.47 -4.62
N THR A 677 6.62 39.77 -4.86
CA THR A 677 5.28 40.15 -4.43
C THR A 677 4.56 38.86 -4.03
N VAL A 678 3.87 38.89 -2.91
CA VAL A 678 2.97 37.82 -2.44
C VAL A 678 1.61 38.43 -2.17
N THR A 679 0.59 37.85 -2.76
CA THR A 679 -0.81 38.13 -2.47
C THR A 679 -1.36 37.07 -1.52
N ILE A 680 -1.91 37.51 -0.40
CA ILE A 680 -2.79 36.67 0.44
C ILE A 680 -4.22 37.03 0.06
N GLY A 681 -4.81 36.23 -0.83
CA GLY A 681 -6.19 36.40 -1.29
C GLY A 681 -7.19 35.53 -0.51
N GLY A 682 -8.42 35.43 -1.02
CA GLY A 682 -9.49 34.65 -0.38
C GLY A 682 -10.30 35.47 0.61
N ASN A 683 -11.41 34.90 1.09
CA ASN A 683 -12.38 35.58 1.96
C ASN A 683 -12.20 35.27 3.46
N GLY A 684 -11.09 34.61 3.81
CA GLY A 684 -10.75 34.21 5.16
C GLY A 684 -10.05 35.32 5.95
N ALA A 685 -9.47 34.93 7.08
CA ALA A 685 -8.75 35.85 7.96
C ALA A 685 -7.42 35.29 8.47
N ILE A 686 -6.42 36.15 8.59
CA ILE A 686 -5.29 35.96 9.52
C ILE A 686 -5.63 36.64 10.84
N GLU A 687 -5.64 35.87 11.92
CA GLU A 687 -5.92 36.33 13.29
C GLU A 687 -4.66 36.27 14.14
N MET A 688 -4.12 37.44 14.46
CA MET A 688 -2.93 37.59 15.31
C MET A 688 -3.33 37.69 16.78
N SER A 689 -2.61 36.96 17.65
CA SER A 689 -2.73 37.10 19.10
C SER A 689 -2.45 38.54 19.56
N ASP A 690 -2.81 38.87 20.81
CA ASP A 690 -2.49 40.18 21.40
C ASP A 690 -1.01 40.29 21.81
N ASN A 691 -0.11 40.14 20.83
CA ASN A 691 1.34 40.21 21.00
C ASN A 691 2.03 40.85 19.79
N VAL A 692 2.91 41.81 20.03
CA VAL A 692 3.65 42.52 18.97
C VAL A 692 4.65 41.64 18.22
N GLN A 693 4.93 40.44 18.74
CA GLN A 693 5.82 39.46 18.11
C GLN A 693 5.13 38.62 17.01
N ASN A 694 3.89 38.91 16.65
CA ASN A 694 3.34 38.50 15.35
C ASN A 694 3.88 39.45 14.27
N ARG A 695 4.67 38.94 13.32
CA ARG A 695 5.43 39.82 12.40
C ARG A 695 5.34 39.37 10.94
N PHE A 696 5.24 40.35 10.04
CA PHE A 696 5.34 40.18 8.61
C PHE A 696 6.53 40.98 8.09
N TYR A 697 7.45 40.36 7.34
CA TYR A 697 8.55 41.10 6.71
C TYR A 697 9.19 40.34 5.54
N GLY A 698 9.90 41.07 4.68
CA GLY A 698 10.53 40.52 3.48
C GLY A 698 11.89 39.88 3.75
N THR A 699 12.22 38.84 2.97
CA THR A 699 13.56 38.24 2.93
C THR A 699 14.37 38.80 1.74
N GLY A 700 15.57 39.32 1.99
CA GLY A 700 16.41 39.89 0.93
C GLY A 700 16.04 41.33 0.58
N GLY A 701 16.04 41.68 -0.71
CA GLY A 701 15.67 43.03 -1.21
C GLY A 701 14.17 43.35 -1.02
N VAL A 702 13.73 44.55 -1.38
CA VAL A 702 12.34 45.00 -1.09
C VAL A 702 11.29 44.03 -1.62
N ARG A 703 10.43 43.53 -0.73
CA ARG A 703 9.32 42.60 -1.03
C ARG A 703 7.99 43.24 -0.72
N ARG A 704 6.95 42.91 -1.50
CA ARG A 704 5.60 43.43 -1.27
C ARG A 704 4.65 42.36 -0.75
N LEU A 705 3.97 42.66 0.35
CA LEU A 705 2.76 41.94 0.74
C LEU A 705 1.54 42.66 0.16
N VAL A 706 0.65 41.91 -0.49
CA VAL A 706 -0.67 42.35 -0.90
C VAL A 706 -1.70 41.61 -0.04
N ASN A 707 -2.43 42.34 0.82
CA ASN A 707 -3.65 41.82 1.44
C ASN A 707 -4.77 41.91 0.40
N GLY A 708 -5.17 40.78 -0.18
CA GLY A 708 -6.06 40.73 -1.33
C GLY A 708 -7.48 41.20 -1.03
N PRO A 709 -8.29 41.49 -2.08
CA PRO A 709 -9.70 41.86 -1.91
C PRO A 709 -10.44 40.80 -1.08
N ASP A 710 -11.32 41.25 -0.19
CA ASP A 710 -12.11 40.43 0.75
C ASP A 710 -11.33 39.69 1.86
N HIS A 711 -9.99 39.67 1.83
CA HIS A 711 -9.20 39.06 2.89
C HIS A 711 -9.05 39.99 4.11
N THR A 712 -9.09 39.41 5.31
CA THR A 712 -8.92 40.15 6.56
C THR A 712 -7.61 39.80 7.27
N ILE A 713 -6.86 40.79 7.71
CA ILE A 713 -5.78 40.60 8.70
C ILE A 713 -6.14 41.41 9.94
N ARG A 714 -6.12 40.78 11.11
CA ARG A 714 -6.55 41.43 12.36
C ARG A 714 -5.72 41.01 13.58
N GLY A 715 -5.69 41.86 14.60
CA GLY A 715 -5.05 41.59 15.88
C GLY A 715 -3.94 42.57 16.25
N THR A 716 -2.93 42.09 16.96
CA THR A 716 -1.71 42.84 17.31
C THR A 716 -0.53 42.30 16.51
N GLY A 717 0.29 43.18 15.91
CA GLY A 717 1.47 42.75 15.17
C GLY A 717 2.28 43.86 14.49
N GLN A 718 3.33 43.45 13.79
CA GLN A 718 4.27 44.33 13.09
C GLN A 718 4.32 43.97 11.59
N PHE A 719 4.20 44.97 10.72
CA PHE A 719 4.38 44.87 9.28
C PHE A 719 5.60 45.66 8.88
N GLY A 720 6.63 44.96 8.40
CA GLY A 720 7.94 45.53 8.16
C GLY A 720 8.67 45.85 9.48
N LEU A 721 10.00 45.67 9.46
CA LEU A 721 10.90 45.85 10.62
C LEU A 721 12.06 46.80 10.26
N ASN A 722 11.77 47.92 9.58
CA ASN A 722 12.76 48.79 8.92
C ASN A 722 13.59 48.07 7.82
N LEU A 723 13.06 47.01 7.22
CA LEU A 723 13.79 46.17 6.25
C LEU A 723 12.89 45.80 5.08
N ASN A 724 13.26 46.28 3.89
CA ASN A 724 12.92 45.69 2.58
C ASN A 724 11.48 45.15 2.45
N PHE A 725 10.48 45.95 2.84
CA PHE A 725 9.08 45.55 2.87
C PHE A 725 8.16 46.69 2.42
N ASP A 726 7.27 46.41 1.49
CA ASP A 726 6.19 47.30 1.04
C ASP A 726 4.84 46.61 1.28
N LEU A 727 3.78 47.40 1.44
CA LEU A 727 2.44 46.89 1.74
C LEU A 727 1.41 47.48 0.77
N THR A 728 0.58 46.62 0.19
CA THR A 728 -0.68 47.01 -0.45
C THR A 728 -1.81 46.35 0.32
N ASN A 729 -2.71 47.16 0.89
CA ASN A 729 -3.92 46.66 1.51
C ASN A 729 -5.10 46.90 0.56
N SER A 730 -5.57 45.85 -0.13
CA SER A 730 -6.80 45.88 -0.94
C SER A 730 -7.98 45.20 -0.21
N GLY A 731 -7.70 44.43 0.84
CA GLY A 731 -8.67 43.83 1.76
C GLY A 731 -8.90 44.67 3.02
N THR A 732 -9.04 44.03 4.18
CA THR A 732 -9.23 44.70 5.47
C THR A 732 -8.07 44.43 6.43
N LEU A 733 -7.49 45.48 7.02
CA LEU A 733 -6.48 45.42 8.07
C LEU A 733 -7.03 46.06 9.36
N ILE A 734 -7.20 45.28 10.43
CA ILE A 734 -7.88 45.69 11.66
C ILE A 734 -6.94 45.64 12.87
N ALA A 735 -6.73 46.78 13.53
CA ALA A 735 -6.13 46.84 14.86
C ALA A 735 -7.25 46.86 15.93
N ASP A 736 -7.57 45.69 16.49
CA ASP A 736 -8.65 45.50 17.47
C ASP A 736 -8.18 45.04 18.87
N GLN A 737 -6.90 44.67 19.00
CA GLN A 737 -6.26 44.18 20.23
C GLN A 737 -5.35 45.23 20.89
N SER A 738 -5.07 45.09 22.19
CA SER A 738 -4.47 46.16 23.01
C SER A 738 -3.04 46.53 22.63
N GLY A 739 -2.26 45.59 22.07
CA GLY A 739 -0.91 45.84 21.59
C GLY A 739 -0.85 46.60 20.25
N GLY A 740 -1.95 46.63 19.49
CA GLY A 740 -2.08 47.41 18.25
C GLY A 740 -1.24 46.88 17.07
N ILE A 741 -1.31 47.60 15.95
CA ILE A 741 -0.56 47.30 14.72
C ILE A 741 0.49 48.38 14.45
N SER A 742 1.72 47.97 14.18
CA SER A 742 2.81 48.84 13.73
C SER A 742 3.16 48.53 12.28
N ILE A 743 3.16 49.54 11.40
CA ILE A 743 3.46 49.40 9.97
C ILE A 743 4.69 50.25 9.65
N ASP A 744 5.75 49.61 9.16
CA ASP A 744 7.06 50.18 8.90
C ASP A 744 7.62 49.68 7.55
N VAL A 745 7.20 50.37 6.49
CA VAL A 745 7.52 50.04 5.09
C VAL A 745 8.80 50.74 4.62
N SER A 746 9.39 50.23 3.54
CA SER A 746 10.64 50.76 2.97
C SER A 746 10.41 51.86 1.95
N ASN A 747 9.48 51.66 1.01
CA ASN A 747 9.13 52.66 0.01
C ASN A 747 7.69 53.10 0.20
N ASP A 748 6.74 52.19 -0.06
CA ASP A 748 5.34 52.54 -0.27
C ASP A 748 4.39 51.66 0.57
N PHE A 749 3.39 52.33 1.14
CA PHE A 749 2.18 51.72 1.70
C PHE A 749 0.95 52.27 0.98
N LEU A 750 0.30 51.41 0.19
CA LEU A 750 -0.95 51.73 -0.50
C LEU A 750 -2.13 51.12 0.25
N ASN A 751 -3.10 51.96 0.65
CA ASN A 751 -4.38 51.48 1.16
C ASN A 751 -5.49 51.70 0.12
N GLU A 752 -5.92 50.61 -0.52
CA GLU A 752 -7.03 50.57 -1.48
C GLU A 752 -8.30 49.94 -0.85
N GLY A 753 -8.12 49.16 0.21
CA GLY A 753 -9.16 48.50 0.99
C GLY A 753 -9.46 49.28 2.29
N THR A 754 -9.65 48.57 3.39
CA THR A 754 -10.00 49.19 4.69
C THR A 754 -8.86 49.06 5.70
N LEU A 755 -8.44 50.17 6.32
CA LEU A 755 -7.74 50.19 7.60
C LEU A 755 -8.74 50.51 8.68
N GLN A 756 -8.81 49.71 9.75
CA GLN A 756 -9.70 49.98 10.87
C GLN A 756 -8.94 49.92 12.20
N VAL A 757 -9.15 50.92 13.04
CA VAL A 757 -8.70 50.94 14.44
C VAL A 757 -9.94 50.92 15.34
N THR A 758 -10.12 49.81 16.05
CA THR A 758 -11.34 49.52 16.82
C THR A 758 -11.01 48.79 18.13
N GLY A 759 -12.02 48.33 18.87
CA GLY A 759 -11.84 47.43 20.00
C GLY A 759 -10.97 48.02 21.10
N ALA A 760 -9.83 47.40 21.42
CA ALA A 760 -8.82 47.93 22.33
C ALA A 760 -7.61 48.56 21.61
N GLY A 761 -7.62 48.58 20.28
CA GLY A 761 -6.42 48.77 19.47
C GLY A 761 -6.00 50.20 19.18
N ALA A 762 -4.80 50.28 18.63
CA ALA A 762 -4.15 51.45 18.06
C ALA A 762 -3.37 51.04 16.81
N MET A 763 -3.17 51.96 15.87
CA MET A 763 -2.34 51.72 14.69
C MET A 763 -1.28 52.80 14.56
N THR A 764 -0.03 52.40 14.26
CA THR A 764 1.07 53.34 13.98
C THR A 764 1.65 53.05 12.60
N ILE A 765 1.67 54.07 11.73
CA ILE A 765 2.29 54.03 10.40
C ILE A 765 3.56 54.89 10.46
N HIS A 766 4.71 54.23 10.40
CA HIS A 766 6.06 54.80 10.45
C HIS A 766 6.42 55.58 9.18
N PRO A 767 7.53 56.34 9.15
CA PRO A 767 7.95 57.09 7.97
C PRO A 767 8.09 56.20 6.73
N GLY A 768 7.76 56.76 5.57
CA GLY A 768 7.59 56.04 4.30
C GLY A 768 6.47 56.70 3.49
N ALA A 769 6.34 56.42 2.20
CA ALA A 769 5.18 56.90 1.45
C ALA A 769 3.93 56.14 1.92
N PHE A 770 2.84 56.88 2.15
CA PHE A 770 1.54 56.33 2.51
C PHE A 770 0.52 57.03 1.63
N ASP A 771 -0.29 56.27 0.89
CA ASP A 771 -1.40 56.80 0.11
C ASP A 771 -2.69 56.03 0.41
N ASN A 772 -3.76 56.77 0.68
CA ASN A 772 -5.09 56.23 0.89
C ASN A 772 -6.01 56.53 -0.30
N THR A 773 -6.50 55.46 -0.93
CA THR A 773 -7.61 55.49 -1.91
C THR A 773 -8.83 54.69 -1.42
N GLY A 774 -8.66 53.90 -0.37
CA GLY A 774 -9.72 53.11 0.27
C GLY A 774 -10.29 53.79 1.52
N ALA A 775 -10.74 52.96 2.48
CA ALA A 775 -11.29 53.40 3.74
C ALA A 775 -10.25 53.41 4.88
N VAL A 776 -10.25 54.44 5.70
CA VAL A 776 -9.58 54.50 7.01
C VAL A 776 -10.62 54.84 8.06
N LEU A 777 -10.87 53.92 8.99
CA LEU A 777 -11.89 54.01 10.02
C LEU A 777 -11.21 54.03 11.38
N VAL A 778 -11.39 55.10 12.15
CA VAL A 778 -10.84 55.23 13.50
C VAL A 778 -11.98 55.43 14.48
N ASP A 779 -12.34 54.37 15.22
CA ASP A 779 -13.48 54.40 16.13
C ASP A 779 -13.25 55.35 17.33
N ALA A 780 -14.33 55.77 17.96
CA ALA A 780 -14.29 56.63 19.14
C ALA A 780 -13.34 56.11 20.24
N GLY A 781 -12.47 56.99 20.72
CA GLY A 781 -11.46 56.68 21.74
C GLY A 781 -10.26 55.88 21.24
N ARG A 782 -10.16 55.60 19.94
CA ARG A 782 -9.00 54.96 19.30
C ARG A 782 -8.09 55.98 18.63
N THR A 783 -6.85 55.57 18.37
CA THR A 783 -5.85 56.43 17.73
C THR A 783 -5.17 55.72 16.57
N LEU A 784 -5.16 56.38 15.40
CA LEU A 784 -4.22 56.10 14.32
C LEU A 784 -3.12 57.15 14.32
N THR A 785 -1.87 56.74 14.49
CA THR A 785 -0.69 57.61 14.45
C THR A 785 0.01 57.46 13.11
N ARG A 786 0.21 58.58 12.41
CA ARG A 786 0.96 58.64 11.17
C ARG A 786 2.22 59.49 11.36
N ASN A 787 3.39 58.92 11.18
CA ASN A 787 4.67 59.64 11.26
C ASN A 787 5.16 60.05 9.87
N GLY A 788 4.91 61.30 9.48
CA GLY A 788 5.04 61.78 8.11
C GLY A 788 3.69 62.22 7.54
N THR A 789 3.63 62.61 6.27
CA THR A 789 2.37 63.08 5.65
C THR A 789 1.34 61.94 5.57
N TYR A 790 0.11 62.23 5.99
CA TYR A 790 -1.07 61.42 5.69
C TYR A 790 -1.61 61.89 4.35
N HIS A 791 -1.38 61.13 3.28
CA HIS A 791 -1.86 61.46 1.94
C HIS A 791 -3.12 60.67 1.64
N GLN A 792 -4.14 61.35 1.13
CA GLN A 792 -5.36 60.75 0.65
C GLN A 792 -5.66 61.26 -0.76
N SER A 793 -5.58 60.36 -1.73
CA SER A 793 -5.91 60.62 -3.13
C SER A 793 -7.34 60.17 -3.49
N GLY A 794 -8.00 59.39 -2.63
CA GLY A 794 -9.37 58.93 -2.82
C GLY A 794 -9.98 58.28 -1.57
N GLY A 795 -11.18 57.73 -1.69
CA GLY A 795 -11.80 56.93 -0.63
C GLY A 795 -12.37 57.73 0.55
N LEU A 796 -12.41 57.12 1.74
CA LEU A 796 -13.04 57.68 2.95
C LEU A 796 -12.11 57.56 4.15
N SER A 797 -11.82 58.68 4.81
CA SER A 797 -11.27 58.70 6.17
C SER A 797 -12.34 59.11 7.15
N ARG A 798 -12.91 58.16 7.89
CA ARG A 798 -13.82 58.44 9.00
C ARG A 798 -13.08 58.39 10.34
N ILE A 799 -12.93 59.55 10.97
CA ILE A 799 -12.19 59.72 12.21
C ILE A 799 -13.17 60.07 13.33
N ASP A 800 -13.67 59.08 14.07
CA ASP A 800 -14.47 59.27 15.29
C ASP A 800 -13.59 59.30 16.55
N GLY A 801 -12.39 58.72 16.47
CA GLY A 801 -11.35 58.78 17.49
C GLY A 801 -10.35 59.91 17.23
N THR A 802 -9.07 59.57 17.08
CA THR A 802 -8.00 60.53 16.82
C THR A 802 -7.11 60.08 15.68
N LEU A 803 -6.96 60.94 14.67
CA LEU A 803 -5.87 60.86 13.69
C LEU A 803 -4.72 61.75 14.16
N GLN A 804 -3.63 61.15 14.62
CA GLN A 804 -2.46 61.87 15.09
C GLN A 804 -1.36 61.85 14.02
N VAL A 805 -1.03 63.02 13.44
CA VAL A 805 0.07 63.12 12.48
C VAL A 805 1.28 63.81 13.13
N ILE A 806 2.43 63.14 13.09
CA ILE A 806 3.67 63.59 13.73
C ILE A 806 4.83 63.66 12.72
N GLY A 807 6.04 64.00 13.18
CA GLY A 807 7.23 64.02 12.33
C GLY A 807 7.30 65.19 11.36
N GLY A 808 6.51 66.25 11.59
CA GLY A 808 6.40 67.40 10.68
C GLY A 808 5.47 67.17 9.48
N GLY A 809 4.77 66.03 9.42
CA GLY A 809 3.76 65.74 8.42
C GLY A 809 2.45 66.51 8.63
N SER A 810 1.64 66.57 7.57
CA SER A 810 0.27 67.11 7.58
C SER A 810 -0.69 66.07 7.00
N VAL A 811 -1.99 66.34 7.10
CA VAL A 811 -3.03 65.62 6.34
C VAL A 811 -3.21 66.37 5.01
N VAL A 812 -3.01 65.69 3.89
CA VAL A 812 -3.18 66.22 2.54
C VAL A 812 -4.27 65.42 1.84
N LEU A 813 -5.34 66.10 1.43
CA LEU A 813 -6.47 65.52 0.72
C LEU A 813 -6.45 66.01 -0.74
N GLU A 814 -6.00 65.17 -1.66
CA GLU A 814 -6.10 65.41 -3.11
C GLU A 814 -7.40 64.82 -3.69
N GLY A 815 -8.10 63.98 -2.91
CA GLY A 815 -9.40 63.40 -3.25
C GLY A 815 -10.06 62.68 -2.09
N GLY A 816 -11.24 62.11 -2.33
CA GLY A 816 -12.02 61.37 -1.32
C GLY A 816 -12.65 62.26 -0.25
N VAL A 817 -13.08 61.64 0.86
CA VAL A 817 -13.77 62.29 1.98
C VAL A 817 -12.97 62.15 3.27
N LEU A 818 -12.86 63.22 4.05
CA LEU A 818 -12.45 63.20 5.45
C LEU A 818 -13.66 63.59 6.31
N GLY A 819 -14.11 62.69 7.18
CA GLY A 819 -15.26 62.91 8.07
C GLY A 819 -15.11 62.26 9.44
N GLY A 820 -16.23 62.09 10.14
CA GLY A 820 -16.29 61.53 11.50
C GLY A 820 -16.38 62.60 12.60
N ASN A 821 -16.56 62.13 13.84
CA ASN A 821 -16.88 62.96 15.01
C ASN A 821 -15.67 63.26 15.93
N GLY A 822 -14.47 62.94 15.47
CA GLY A 822 -13.26 62.87 16.26
C GLY A 822 -12.35 64.07 16.10
N THR A 823 -11.05 63.83 16.28
CA THR A 823 -10.02 64.87 16.18
C THR A 823 -8.92 64.47 15.20
N VAL A 824 -8.64 65.33 14.23
CA VAL A 824 -7.41 65.33 13.44
C VAL A 824 -6.40 66.22 14.15
N ASN A 825 -5.46 65.59 14.84
CA ASN A 825 -4.40 66.28 15.58
C ASN A 825 -3.21 66.61 14.66
N SER A 826 -3.45 67.49 13.67
CA SER A 826 -2.45 68.03 12.75
C SER A 826 -3.02 69.24 11.99
N THR A 827 -2.23 69.79 11.06
CA THR A 827 -2.72 70.67 10.00
C THR A 827 -3.32 69.83 8.87
N VAL A 828 -4.45 70.29 8.33
CA VAL A 828 -5.15 69.67 7.19
C VAL A 828 -5.09 70.63 6.00
N ALA A 829 -4.62 70.12 4.86
CA ALA A 829 -4.66 70.77 3.56
C ALA A 829 -5.62 69.98 2.65
N ASN A 830 -6.74 70.59 2.30
CA ASN A 830 -7.72 70.06 1.37
C ASN A 830 -7.48 70.67 -0.02
N ASP A 831 -6.83 69.92 -0.90
CA ASP A 831 -6.39 70.34 -2.25
C ASP A 831 -7.14 69.64 -3.40
N GLY A 832 -8.26 68.98 -3.10
CA GLY A 832 -9.07 68.25 -4.07
C GLY A 832 -10.09 67.28 -3.48
N GLY A 833 -10.06 67.07 -2.15
CA GLY A 833 -11.02 66.24 -1.42
C GLY A 833 -12.23 67.00 -0.86
N THR A 834 -13.04 66.26 -0.09
CA THR A 834 -14.19 66.77 0.67
C THR A 834 -13.93 66.60 2.16
N VAL A 835 -14.12 67.66 2.94
CA VAL A 835 -14.21 67.57 4.40
C VAL A 835 -15.68 67.64 4.79
N ALA A 836 -16.21 66.57 5.39
CA ALA A 836 -17.61 66.40 5.77
C ALA A 836 -17.68 65.97 7.24
N PRO A 837 -17.82 66.90 8.20
CA PRO A 837 -17.83 66.57 9.63
C PRO A 837 -18.93 65.57 10.01
N GLY A 838 -18.62 64.65 10.93
CA GLY A 838 -19.58 63.69 11.46
C GLY A 838 -19.79 62.44 10.60
N ASP A 839 -20.77 61.64 11.03
CA ASP A 839 -21.48 60.65 10.19
C ASP A 839 -22.77 61.28 9.61
N SER A 840 -22.78 62.63 9.51
CA SER A 840 -23.87 63.46 8.99
C SER A 840 -25.17 63.41 9.80
N ALA A 841 -25.45 64.34 10.73
CA ALA A 841 -24.64 65.48 11.13
C ALA A 841 -23.68 65.17 12.29
N GLY A 842 -22.59 65.94 12.44
CA GLY A 842 -21.66 65.79 13.55
C GLY A 842 -20.58 66.87 13.69
N ALA A 843 -19.57 66.58 14.51
CA ALA A 843 -18.52 67.54 14.84
C ALA A 843 -17.12 66.96 14.62
N LEU A 844 -16.34 67.57 13.72
CA LEU A 844 -14.95 67.20 13.48
C LEU A 844 -14.04 68.31 14.01
N ALA A 845 -12.96 67.95 14.71
CA ALA A 845 -11.95 68.89 15.17
C ALA A 845 -10.64 68.75 14.39
N VAL A 846 -10.04 69.87 13.98
CA VAL A 846 -8.70 69.97 13.42
C VAL A 846 -7.84 70.78 14.39
N ALA A 847 -6.88 70.16 15.06
CA ALA A 847 -6.10 70.85 16.10
C ALA A 847 -5.15 71.93 15.54
N GLY A 848 -4.66 71.74 14.31
CA GLY A 848 -3.77 72.66 13.61
C GLY A 848 -4.52 73.67 12.72
N ASN A 849 -3.87 74.08 11.63
CA ASN A 849 -4.51 74.92 10.62
C ASN A 849 -5.39 74.06 9.70
N TYR A 850 -6.43 74.67 9.12
CA TYR A 850 -7.20 74.12 8.01
C TYR A 850 -6.96 74.99 6.78
N THR A 851 -6.53 74.41 5.67
CA THR A 851 -6.40 75.11 4.39
C THR A 851 -7.23 74.39 3.35
N GLN A 852 -8.21 75.06 2.78
CA GLN A 852 -8.97 74.59 1.63
C GLN A 852 -8.54 75.38 0.40
N THR A 853 -8.03 74.71 -0.62
CA THR A 853 -7.63 75.36 -1.87
C THR A 853 -8.84 75.54 -2.80
N GLY A 854 -8.60 76.06 -4.01
CA GLY A 854 -9.65 76.21 -5.03
C GLY A 854 -10.33 74.89 -5.43
N ASN A 855 -9.68 73.75 -5.22
CA ASN A 855 -10.20 72.45 -5.65
C ASN A 855 -10.89 71.66 -4.52
N GLY A 856 -10.77 72.10 -3.27
CA GLY A 856 -11.36 71.42 -2.12
C GLY A 856 -12.84 71.77 -1.89
N THR A 857 -13.57 70.86 -1.26
CA THR A 857 -14.96 71.06 -0.82
C THR A 857 -15.08 70.93 0.71
N PHE A 858 -15.82 71.84 1.34
CA PHE A 858 -16.32 71.70 2.71
C PHE A 858 -17.81 71.41 2.67
N GLU A 859 -18.23 70.24 3.11
CA GLU A 859 -19.62 69.83 3.16
C GLU A 859 -20.22 70.01 4.55
N VAL A 860 -21.46 70.48 4.58
CA VAL A 860 -22.23 70.77 5.79
C VAL A 860 -23.65 70.28 5.61
N GLU A 861 -24.10 69.45 6.54
CA GLU A 861 -25.46 68.95 6.61
C GLU A 861 -26.25 69.60 7.74
N LEU A 862 -27.50 69.97 7.46
CA LEU A 862 -28.40 70.67 8.39
C LEU A 862 -29.71 69.88 8.58
N GLY A 863 -29.97 69.38 9.78
CA GLY A 863 -31.20 68.68 10.18
C GLY A 863 -31.97 69.34 11.34
N GLY A 864 -31.43 70.41 11.93
CA GLY A 864 -31.99 71.08 13.10
C GLY A 864 -31.07 72.19 13.60
N SER A 865 -31.17 72.58 14.88
CA SER A 865 -30.52 73.80 15.40
C SER A 865 -29.37 73.57 16.38
N THR A 866 -29.06 72.32 16.74
CA THR A 866 -28.01 71.99 17.71
C THR A 866 -26.67 71.72 17.00
N PRO A 867 -25.62 72.53 17.23
CA PRO A 867 -24.33 72.34 16.56
C PRO A 867 -23.70 70.99 16.93
N GLY A 868 -23.13 70.29 15.95
CA GLY A 868 -22.45 69.01 16.12
C GLY A 868 -23.37 67.83 16.44
N ILE A 869 -24.69 68.04 16.41
CA ILE A 869 -25.72 67.01 16.64
C ILE A 869 -26.75 67.07 15.53
N ASP A 870 -27.42 68.21 15.38
CA ASP A 870 -28.42 68.41 14.34
C ASP A 870 -27.84 69.02 13.07
N PHE A 871 -26.64 69.60 13.14
CA PHE A 871 -25.94 70.12 11.97
C PHE A 871 -24.42 70.08 12.13
N ASP A 872 -23.71 70.08 11.01
CA ASP A 872 -22.25 69.89 11.01
C ASP A 872 -21.47 71.07 11.55
N THR A 873 -20.39 70.73 12.26
CA THR A 873 -19.42 71.71 12.74
C THR A 873 -17.98 71.26 12.53
N LEU A 874 -17.17 72.16 11.98
CA LEU A 874 -15.71 72.02 11.91
C LEU A 874 -15.05 72.96 12.92
N ALA A 875 -14.33 72.40 13.90
CA ALA A 875 -13.59 73.17 14.89
C ALA A 875 -12.10 73.17 14.57
N VAL A 876 -11.56 74.32 14.14
CA VAL A 876 -10.15 74.51 13.76
C VAL A 876 -9.39 75.21 14.89
N GLY A 877 -8.32 74.61 15.39
CA GLY A 877 -7.52 75.19 16.48
C GLY A 877 -6.64 76.36 16.04
N GLY A 878 -6.20 76.35 14.77
CA GLY A 878 -5.38 77.38 14.14
C GLY A 878 -6.15 78.27 13.16
N ASN A 879 -5.47 78.71 12.09
CA ASN A 879 -6.08 79.47 11.01
C ASN A 879 -6.88 78.56 10.06
N ALA A 880 -8.09 78.97 9.70
CA ALA A 880 -8.87 78.40 8.60
C ALA A 880 -8.71 79.29 7.36
N ALA A 881 -7.83 78.89 6.43
CA ALA A 881 -7.67 79.54 5.13
C ALA A 881 -8.62 78.87 4.12
N LEU A 882 -9.58 79.63 3.60
CA LEU A 882 -10.71 79.12 2.84
C LEU A 882 -10.63 79.49 1.35
N GLY A 883 -11.07 78.55 0.51
CA GLY A 883 -11.10 78.58 -0.95
C GLY A 883 -12.09 77.53 -1.46
N GLY A 884 -12.27 77.38 -2.77
CA GLY A 884 -13.04 76.26 -3.35
C GLY A 884 -14.53 76.30 -3.02
N THR A 885 -15.13 75.14 -2.71
CA THR A 885 -16.59 75.00 -2.60
C THR A 885 -17.05 74.81 -1.15
N ILE A 886 -18.18 75.43 -0.78
CA ILE A 886 -19.01 74.98 0.35
C ILE A 886 -20.25 74.28 -0.20
N SER A 887 -20.49 73.05 0.26
CA SER A 887 -21.63 72.19 -0.06
C SER A 887 -22.59 72.18 1.13
N ILE A 888 -23.86 72.54 0.94
CA ILE A 888 -24.88 72.57 2.00
C ILE A 888 -26.01 71.61 1.65
N ARG A 889 -26.26 70.63 2.51
CA ARG A 889 -27.32 69.63 2.36
C ARG A 889 -28.32 69.71 3.50
N LEU A 890 -29.60 69.51 3.20
CA LEU A 890 -30.66 69.43 4.22
C LEU A 890 -30.91 67.95 4.57
N LEU A 891 -30.97 67.63 5.87
CA LEU A 891 -31.27 66.29 6.34
C LEU A 891 -32.78 66.11 6.58
N GLY A 892 -33.32 65.00 6.04
CA GLY A 892 -34.73 64.66 6.18
C GLY A 892 -35.67 65.74 5.64
N ASP A 893 -36.70 66.08 6.41
CA ASP A 893 -37.67 67.13 6.05
C ASP A 893 -37.32 68.50 6.67
N PHE A 894 -36.06 68.73 7.06
CA PHE A 894 -35.68 69.97 7.73
C PHE A 894 -35.82 71.18 6.79
N MET A 895 -36.60 72.17 7.22
CA MET A 895 -36.80 73.42 6.49
C MET A 895 -36.31 74.58 7.37
N PRO A 896 -35.10 75.12 7.13
CA PRO A 896 -34.57 76.17 7.97
C PRO A 896 -35.37 77.47 7.78
N ALA A 897 -35.68 78.15 8.88
CA ALA A 897 -36.49 79.37 8.84
C ALA A 897 -35.67 80.57 8.35
N ILE A 898 -36.31 81.53 7.68
CA ILE A 898 -35.67 82.80 7.31
C ILE A 898 -35.12 83.49 8.57
N GLY A 899 -33.86 83.92 8.50
CA GLY A 899 -33.09 84.51 9.59
C GLY A 899 -32.42 83.49 10.51
N GLN A 900 -32.65 82.19 10.35
CA GLN A 900 -31.97 81.15 11.10
C GLN A 900 -30.49 81.10 10.72
N SER A 901 -29.63 80.96 11.72
CA SER A 901 -28.17 80.95 11.56
C SER A 901 -27.54 79.67 12.11
N PHE A 902 -26.51 79.16 11.44
CA PHE A 902 -25.77 77.95 11.79
C PHE A 902 -24.27 78.27 11.78
N VAL A 903 -23.58 78.18 12.91
CA VAL A 903 -22.13 78.37 12.98
C VAL A 903 -21.46 77.05 12.64
N VAL A 904 -21.05 76.90 11.38
CA VAL A 904 -20.59 75.63 10.80
C VAL A 904 -19.07 75.46 10.87
N LEU A 905 -18.33 76.56 11.05
CA LEU A 905 -16.90 76.54 11.28
C LEU A 905 -16.52 77.50 12.40
N THR A 906 -15.64 77.05 13.30
CA THR A 906 -14.95 77.91 14.27
C THR A 906 -13.43 77.77 14.08
N ALA A 907 -12.69 78.87 14.21
CA ALA A 907 -11.24 78.89 14.01
C ALA A 907 -10.53 79.87 14.96
N GLY A 908 -9.22 79.72 15.14
CA GLY A 908 -8.38 80.74 15.78
C GLY A 908 -8.32 82.05 14.97
N SER A 909 -8.39 81.95 13.65
CA SER A 909 -8.67 83.03 12.71
C SER A 909 -9.24 82.47 11.41
N VAL A 910 -10.08 83.22 10.70
CA VAL A 910 -10.56 82.89 9.35
C VAL A 910 -9.91 83.82 8.33
N SER A 911 -9.43 83.27 7.21
CA SER A 911 -8.91 84.04 6.08
C SER A 911 -9.32 83.42 4.75
N GLY A 912 -9.35 84.22 3.68
CA GLY A 912 -9.89 83.77 2.38
C GLY A 912 -11.41 83.63 2.37
N LEU A 913 -11.96 83.20 1.24
CA LEU A 913 -13.40 83.01 1.01
C LEU A 913 -13.61 81.76 0.16
N MET A 914 -14.74 81.09 0.34
CA MET A 914 -15.10 79.96 -0.53
C MET A 914 -15.73 80.52 -1.81
N GLY A 915 -15.24 80.03 -2.95
CA GLY A 915 -15.55 80.55 -4.27
C GLY A 915 -16.89 80.11 -4.83
N CYS A 916 -17.30 78.87 -4.55
CA CYS A 916 -18.55 78.27 -4.98
C CYS A 916 -19.45 77.96 -3.78
N LEU A 917 -20.74 78.25 -3.90
CA LEU A 917 -21.78 77.76 -3.01
C LEU A 917 -22.64 76.73 -3.77
N ASP A 918 -22.56 75.48 -3.36
CA ASP A 918 -23.45 74.41 -3.79
C ASP A 918 -24.40 74.12 -2.63
N ALA A 919 -25.71 74.32 -2.81
CA ALA A 919 -26.66 74.19 -1.72
C ALA A 919 -28.01 73.63 -2.19
N ASP A 920 -28.64 72.83 -1.35
CA ASP A 920 -30.02 72.40 -1.57
C ASP A 920 -30.99 73.60 -1.63
N GLU A 921 -32.02 73.49 -2.48
CA GLU A 921 -33.01 74.55 -2.64
C GLU A 921 -33.83 74.75 -1.36
N LEU A 922 -33.98 76.02 -0.97
CA LEU A 922 -34.89 76.41 0.11
C LEU A 922 -36.28 76.72 -0.43
N ALA A 923 -37.32 76.40 0.36
CA ALA A 923 -38.70 76.75 0.00
C ALA A 923 -38.94 78.27 -0.09
N ALA A 924 -38.14 79.07 0.61
CA ALA A 924 -38.07 80.51 0.49
C ALA A 924 -36.71 81.02 0.99
N GLY A 925 -36.12 81.98 0.28
CA GLY A 925 -34.80 82.54 0.60
C GLY A 925 -33.64 81.77 -0.03
N TYR A 926 -32.44 82.05 0.44
CA TYR A 926 -31.20 81.38 0.03
C TYR A 926 -30.22 81.31 1.22
N PHE A 927 -29.22 80.43 1.14
CA PHE A 927 -28.13 80.40 2.11
C PHE A 927 -27.12 81.51 1.82
N ARG A 928 -26.88 82.36 2.82
CA ARG A 928 -25.81 83.36 2.83
C ARG A 928 -24.68 82.88 3.72
N VAL A 929 -23.45 82.91 3.22
CA VAL A 929 -22.26 82.51 3.99
C VAL A 929 -21.62 83.76 4.58
N VAL A 930 -21.62 83.87 5.90
CA VAL A 930 -21.06 85.02 6.63
C VAL A 930 -19.72 84.63 7.25
N TYR A 931 -18.68 85.36 6.88
CA TYR A 931 -17.31 85.17 7.37
C TYR A 931 -17.00 86.18 8.47
N GLY A 932 -16.82 85.69 9.70
CA GLY A 932 -16.32 86.49 10.83
C GLY A 932 -14.83 86.22 11.08
N ASP A 933 -14.21 87.02 11.96
CA ASP A 933 -12.78 86.88 12.30
C ASP A 933 -12.40 85.47 12.78
N THR A 934 -13.34 84.72 13.37
CA THR A 934 -13.14 83.39 13.95
C THR A 934 -14.23 82.38 13.62
N THR A 935 -15.23 82.73 12.80
CA THR A 935 -16.37 81.84 12.50
C THR A 935 -16.80 81.92 11.04
N VAL A 936 -17.35 80.82 10.53
CA VAL A 936 -18.18 80.82 9.31
C VAL A 936 -19.60 80.46 9.71
N THR A 937 -20.56 81.32 9.35
CA THR A 937 -21.96 81.17 9.72
C THR A 937 -22.84 81.13 8.47
N LEU A 938 -23.64 80.09 8.33
CA LEU A 938 -24.71 80.03 7.34
C LEU A 938 -25.93 80.77 7.87
N VAL A 939 -26.51 81.69 7.10
CA VAL A 939 -27.74 82.39 7.46
C VAL A 939 -28.76 82.22 6.35
N VAL A 940 -29.99 81.83 6.68
CA VAL A 940 -31.09 81.84 5.69
C VAL A 940 -31.52 83.29 5.48
N ALA A 941 -31.26 83.83 4.30
CA ALA A 941 -31.52 85.23 3.96
C ALA A 941 -32.62 85.36 2.91
N THR A 942 -33.23 86.56 2.86
CA THR A 942 -34.20 86.96 1.82
C THR A 942 -33.88 88.33 1.23
N ASP A 943 -32.78 88.94 1.66
CA ASP A 943 -32.34 90.22 1.13
C ASP A 943 -31.86 90.03 -0.32
N PRO A 944 -32.05 90.99 -1.23
CA PRO A 944 -31.52 90.85 -2.59
C PRO A 944 -29.98 90.76 -2.54
N LEU A 945 -29.40 89.77 -3.23
CA LEU A 945 -27.95 89.69 -3.45
C LEU A 945 -27.45 91.00 -4.08
N VAL A 946 -26.55 91.70 -3.39
CA VAL A 946 -25.95 92.94 -3.88
C VAL A 946 -24.72 92.58 -4.71
N LEU A 947 -24.74 92.90 -6.00
CA LEU A 947 -23.60 92.63 -6.88
C LEU A 947 -22.37 93.41 -6.40
N GLY A 948 -21.27 92.72 -6.13
CA GLY A 948 -20.03 93.31 -5.60
C GLY A 948 -19.87 93.24 -4.08
N ASP A 949 -20.86 92.73 -3.35
CA ASP A 949 -20.76 92.40 -1.91
C ASP A 949 -20.11 91.02 -1.79
N LEU A 950 -18.78 90.99 -1.78
CA LEU A 950 -17.96 89.79 -1.86
C LEU A 950 -17.86 89.06 -0.53
N ASN A 951 -17.90 89.78 0.60
CA ASN A 951 -17.95 89.17 1.93
C ASN A 951 -19.39 88.87 2.41
N GLN A 952 -20.41 89.27 1.61
CA GLN A 952 -21.84 89.07 1.86
C GLN A 952 -22.32 89.70 3.17
N ASP A 953 -21.73 90.82 3.59
CA ASP A 953 -22.10 91.55 4.81
C ASP A 953 -23.30 92.51 4.62
N GLY A 954 -23.78 92.64 3.38
CA GLY A 954 -24.88 93.49 2.98
C GLY A 954 -24.47 94.87 2.47
N PHE A 955 -23.17 95.21 2.46
CA PHE A 955 -22.65 96.48 1.99
C PHE A 955 -21.44 96.30 1.06
N VAL A 956 -21.49 96.86 -0.15
CA VAL A 956 -20.31 96.91 -1.03
C VAL A 956 -19.39 98.04 -0.58
N ASN A 957 -18.28 97.71 0.07
CA ASN A 957 -17.42 98.70 0.71
C ASN A 957 -15.92 98.39 0.53
N GLY A 958 -15.08 99.02 1.37
CA GLY A 958 -13.62 98.84 1.33
C GLY A 958 -13.17 97.41 1.61
N ALA A 959 -13.95 96.63 2.35
CA ALA A 959 -13.71 95.22 2.58
C ALA A 959 -13.83 94.42 1.28
N ASP A 960 -14.90 94.62 0.52
CA ASP A 960 -15.13 93.94 -0.77
C ASP A 960 -14.11 94.36 -1.82
N LEU A 961 -13.76 95.65 -1.85
CA LEU A 961 -12.68 96.12 -2.70
C LEU A 961 -11.35 95.44 -2.35
N GLY A 962 -11.07 95.27 -1.06
CA GLY A 962 -9.91 94.52 -0.59
C GLY A 962 -9.90 93.09 -1.09
N LEU A 963 -11.05 92.42 -1.07
CA LEU A 963 -11.23 91.04 -1.55
C LEU A 963 -11.12 90.91 -3.07
N LEU A 964 -11.69 91.86 -3.81
CA LEU A 964 -11.57 91.90 -5.27
C LEU A 964 -10.12 92.13 -5.69
N LEU A 965 -9.42 93.07 -5.03
CA LEU A 965 -8.00 93.33 -5.28
C LEU A 965 -7.10 92.17 -4.86
N ALA A 966 -7.46 91.44 -3.79
CA ALA A 966 -6.74 90.23 -3.39
C ALA A 966 -6.86 89.11 -4.45
N SER A 967 -7.90 89.15 -5.27
CA SER A 967 -8.17 88.19 -6.35
C SER A 967 -7.80 88.72 -7.74
N TRP A 968 -7.12 89.88 -7.83
CA TRP A 968 -6.84 90.56 -9.10
C TRP A 968 -6.01 89.71 -10.06
N SER A 969 -6.44 89.63 -11.32
CA SER A 969 -5.80 88.85 -12.38
C SER A 969 -5.78 87.33 -12.16
N GLN A 970 -6.67 86.78 -11.32
CA GLN A 970 -6.88 85.34 -11.22
C GLN A 970 -7.73 84.82 -12.41
N PHE A 971 -7.48 83.56 -12.79
CA PHE A 971 -8.18 82.82 -13.86
C PHE A 971 -8.67 81.46 -13.32
N PRO A 972 -9.56 80.73 -14.04
CA PRO A 972 -9.97 79.39 -13.65
C PRO A 972 -8.76 78.47 -13.41
N GLY A 973 -8.67 77.91 -12.18
CA GLY A 973 -7.60 76.98 -11.78
C GLY A 973 -6.42 77.58 -10.99
N GLU A 974 -6.41 78.89 -10.70
CA GLU A 974 -5.42 79.52 -9.80
C GLU A 974 -5.92 79.54 -8.33
N PRO A 975 -5.01 79.64 -7.32
CA PRO A 975 -5.37 79.65 -5.91
C PRO A 975 -6.32 80.82 -5.56
N GLY A 976 -7.61 80.53 -5.37
CA GLY A 976 -8.65 81.51 -5.05
C GLY A 976 -9.90 81.43 -5.95
N CYS A 977 -9.76 80.96 -7.19
CA CYS A 977 -10.87 80.67 -8.08
C CYS A 977 -10.94 79.15 -8.29
N GLY A 978 -11.93 78.48 -7.70
CA GLY A 978 -12.18 77.07 -7.95
C GLY A 978 -12.50 76.83 -9.42
N GLY A 979 -12.13 75.66 -9.96
CA GLY A 979 -12.17 75.36 -11.39
C GLY A 979 -13.41 75.85 -12.16
N ASP A 980 -13.17 76.30 -13.39
CA ASP A 980 -14.05 76.75 -14.49
C ASP A 980 -15.33 77.60 -14.24
N LEU A 981 -15.91 77.72 -13.04
CA LEU A 981 -17.23 78.36 -12.89
C LEU A 981 -17.54 79.16 -11.62
N CYS A 982 -16.66 79.28 -10.61
CA CYS A 982 -16.92 80.25 -9.53
C CYS A 982 -15.67 80.93 -8.96
N CYS A 983 -15.48 82.18 -9.37
CA CYS A 983 -14.63 83.13 -8.64
C CYS A 983 -15.52 84.28 -8.14
N PRO A 984 -15.71 84.45 -6.81
CA PRO A 984 -16.65 85.45 -6.27
C PRO A 984 -16.35 86.87 -6.75
N ALA A 985 -15.08 87.16 -7.01
CA ALA A 985 -14.60 88.46 -7.46
C ALA A 985 -14.73 88.70 -8.97
N ASP A 986 -15.05 87.68 -9.77
CA ASP A 986 -15.41 87.83 -11.19
C ASP A 986 -16.90 88.17 -11.27
N LEU A 987 -17.19 89.46 -11.15
CA LEU A 987 -18.55 89.98 -11.05
C LEU A 987 -19.27 89.99 -12.40
N ASN A 988 -18.54 89.89 -13.49
CA ASN A 988 -19.07 89.94 -14.85
C ASN A 988 -19.19 88.53 -15.49
N GLY A 989 -18.52 87.53 -14.92
CA GLY A 989 -18.58 86.12 -15.33
C GLY A 989 -17.77 85.79 -16.60
N ASP A 990 -16.76 86.60 -16.95
CA ASP A 990 -15.91 86.40 -18.13
C ASP A 990 -14.67 85.54 -17.84
N GLY A 991 -14.49 85.10 -16.60
CA GLY A 991 -13.40 84.28 -16.12
C GLY A 991 -12.17 85.07 -15.65
N PHE A 992 -12.21 86.40 -15.63
CA PHE A 992 -11.11 87.24 -15.18
C PHE A 992 -11.57 88.20 -14.09
N VAL A 993 -10.78 88.32 -13.01
CA VAL A 993 -10.97 89.41 -12.04
C VAL A 993 -10.12 90.60 -12.48
N ASP A 994 -10.74 91.60 -13.12
CA ASP A 994 -10.02 92.74 -13.68
C ASP A 994 -10.70 94.10 -13.44
N GLY A 995 -10.29 95.10 -14.23
CA GLY A 995 -10.83 96.46 -14.14
C GLY A 995 -12.34 96.53 -14.39
N SER A 996 -12.92 95.56 -15.08
CA SER A 996 -14.35 95.43 -15.37
C SER A 996 -15.12 95.07 -14.09
N ASP A 997 -14.61 94.11 -13.32
CA ASP A 997 -15.20 93.69 -12.04
C ASP A 997 -15.02 94.76 -10.98
N LEU A 998 -13.84 95.41 -10.95
CA LEU A 998 -13.65 96.58 -10.11
C LEU A 998 -14.67 97.67 -10.43
N GLY A 999 -14.95 97.89 -11.71
CA GLY A 999 -15.97 98.83 -12.17
C GLY A 999 -17.37 98.46 -11.66
N LEU A 1000 -17.72 97.17 -11.69
CA LEU A 1000 -18.98 96.66 -11.14
C LEU A 1000 -19.07 96.79 -9.63
N LEU A 1001 -17.99 96.48 -8.90
CA LEU A 1001 -17.92 96.62 -7.44
C LEU A 1001 -18.06 98.08 -7.03
N LEU A 1002 -17.23 98.97 -7.58
CA LEU A 1002 -17.30 100.41 -7.29
C LEU A 1002 -18.64 101.02 -7.72
N GLY A 1003 -19.28 100.47 -8.77
CA GLY A 1003 -20.60 100.87 -9.24
C GLY A 1003 -21.72 100.58 -8.25
N ASN A 1004 -21.53 99.63 -7.34
CA ASN A 1004 -22.50 99.24 -6.32
C ASN A 1004 -22.09 99.68 -4.90
N TRP A 1005 -21.04 100.50 -4.76
CA TRP A 1005 -20.52 100.96 -3.47
C TRP A 1005 -21.62 101.57 -2.58
N SER A 1006 -21.71 101.11 -1.34
CA SER A 1006 -22.78 101.46 -0.40
C SER A 1006 -22.26 101.90 0.97
#